data_AF-J9FED0-F1
#
_entry.id   AF-J9FED0-F1
#
_cell.length_a   1.000
_cell.length_b   1.000
_cell.length_c   1.000
_cell.angle_alpha   90.00
_cell.angle_beta   90.00
_cell.angle_gamma   90.00
#
_symmetry.space_group_name_H-M   'P 1'
#
loop_
_entity.id
_entity.type
_entity.pdbx_description
1 polymer ?
#
loop_
_entity_poly.entity_id
_entity_poly.type
_entity_poly.pdbx_seq_one_letter_code
_entity_poly.pdbx_strand_id
1 'polypeptide(L)'
;MGRVNKFIAEKSTETNRFMFPFYVRYAYRLYDGTLTMHSAPVLMICSGKFAPQVYTQEIRGKHSDKANQADVFICAALHQLDFAANSLTQIEKLQNWSDIITSVDVFITPPIYTYDYNGQCQRFVLREFEDDYSVCKIAHQDPKFNAKFHNKRYQFIYLGAMYGLQTGSADSNGNPMMPFNDNYRIELPAKPIDILDEEFETAATFRFLHSISLDNLSTKRTIIPIKTGFLNSLNAHELMSNDYRSHDTIIPMQSNVYNSRLNLTGITSKLFHGFSNSQPFADGYIGYNYIDARPEQSDNTVNSFRLYIYINENGKTEIVSTQLALQYNVPFLFFFYPNPNAYKLIGIAGAYTTAPSFEVALKPHPLLNGAYYFAGFNSKSDRPDYTGKSPQITEGIVSYPNKIYTSEVNNPFKFSTTNTTSIGTGTILGICTAAKALSEGQFGQFPLYAFTTEGVWALEVSSTGSYSARQPITRDVCIDPESITQIDNAVLFATQRGIMLLSGSTSTCISDAIDGTQSFSLNEFPSGPALLKLAYPHLKDICIIPFREFLKTSRMLYDYFHQRIIVYNSSQSYAYVFSLESKRWGMIESDIASSVNSYPEALAMSHNGELLNFSEEDATQPVTSLLLTRPVKIDDPNLFKTIDTLIQRGSFNNGSIKQALFGSNDYRHWFPIRSSVNQYMRGFSGTPFKTFRIAVIANLSENDSLVGCSISYTPRMTNRLR
;
A
#
# COMPACT_ATOMS: atom_id res chain seq x y z
N MET A 1 46.85 -18.41 -19.95
CA MET A 1 45.37 -18.39 -19.98
C MET A 1 44.71 -19.77 -20.02
N GLY A 2 44.95 -20.65 -21.01
CA GLY A 2 44.23 -21.94 -21.10
C GLY A 2 44.24 -22.80 -19.82
N ARG A 3 45.37 -22.89 -19.11
CA ARG A 3 45.48 -23.61 -17.81
C ARG A 3 44.69 -22.93 -16.68
N VAL A 4 44.61 -21.59 -16.69
CA VAL A 4 43.83 -20.79 -15.71
C VAL A 4 42.34 -21.02 -15.91
N ASN A 5 41.87 -20.93 -17.16
CA ASN A 5 40.46 -21.16 -17.49
C ASN A 5 40.05 -22.60 -17.17
N LYS A 6 40.92 -23.58 -17.44
CA LYS A 6 40.72 -24.98 -17.03
C LYS A 6 40.62 -25.13 -15.51
N PHE A 7 41.51 -24.47 -14.75
CA PHE A 7 41.48 -24.50 -13.29
C PHE A 7 40.15 -23.93 -12.74
N ILE A 8 39.67 -22.82 -13.30
CA ILE A 8 38.39 -22.22 -12.87
C ILE A 8 37.22 -23.18 -13.13
N ALA A 9 37.15 -23.78 -14.32
CA ALA A 9 36.10 -24.75 -14.64
C ALA A 9 36.12 -25.94 -13.68
N GLU A 10 37.27 -26.61 -13.55
CA GLU A 10 37.39 -27.86 -12.76
C GLU A 10 37.33 -27.65 -11.25
N LYS A 11 37.78 -26.49 -10.73
CA LYS A 11 37.91 -26.23 -9.28
C LYS A 11 36.89 -25.27 -8.71
N SER A 12 36.22 -24.46 -9.53
CA SER A 12 35.16 -23.56 -9.09
C SER A 12 33.82 -24.02 -9.64
N THR A 13 33.60 -23.91 -10.95
CA THR A 13 32.26 -24.05 -11.53
C THR A 13 31.72 -25.47 -11.45
N GLU A 14 32.51 -26.49 -11.79
CA GLU A 14 32.09 -27.91 -11.74
C GLU A 14 31.87 -28.40 -10.30
N THR A 15 32.60 -27.84 -9.34
CA THR A 15 32.51 -28.18 -7.91
C THR A 15 31.55 -27.29 -7.11
N ASN A 16 30.82 -26.37 -7.76
CA ASN A 16 29.96 -25.37 -7.13
C ASN A 16 30.63 -24.58 -6.00
N ARG A 17 31.84 -24.09 -6.27
CA ARG A 17 32.58 -23.22 -5.36
C ARG A 17 32.66 -21.82 -5.95
N PHE A 18 32.58 -20.82 -5.11
CA PHE A 18 32.68 -19.42 -5.52
C PHE A 18 34.13 -18.94 -5.43
N MET A 19 34.65 -18.41 -6.53
CA MET A 19 35.98 -17.82 -6.62
C MET A 19 35.91 -16.31 -6.80
N PHE A 20 34.99 -15.84 -7.63
CA PHE A 20 34.83 -14.43 -7.96
C PHE A 20 33.74 -13.76 -7.12
N PRO A 21 33.78 -12.43 -6.97
CA PRO A 21 32.73 -11.68 -6.31
C PRO A 21 31.37 -11.81 -7.00
N PHE A 22 30.30 -11.70 -6.22
CA PHE A 22 28.92 -11.71 -6.70
C PHE A 22 28.01 -11.10 -5.64
N TYR A 23 26.77 -10.76 -6.01
CA TYR A 23 25.76 -10.33 -5.06
C TYR A 23 24.83 -11.48 -4.68
N VAL A 24 24.45 -11.54 -3.40
CA VAL A 24 23.39 -12.42 -2.88
C VAL A 24 22.18 -11.57 -2.51
N ARG A 25 20.98 -12.08 -2.78
CA ARG A 25 19.71 -11.59 -2.24
C ARG A 25 18.83 -12.74 -1.79
N TYR A 26 17.87 -12.45 -0.93
CA TYR A 26 16.79 -13.35 -0.62
C TYR A 26 15.43 -12.65 -0.65
N ALA A 27 14.36 -13.42 -0.81
CA ALA A 27 12.98 -12.95 -0.73
C ALA A 27 12.07 -14.04 -0.15
N TYR A 28 10.90 -13.64 0.31
CA TYR A 28 9.85 -14.58 0.69
C TYR A 28 9.09 -15.01 -0.56
N ARG A 29 8.95 -16.32 -0.75
CA ARG A 29 8.06 -16.88 -1.78
C ARG A 29 6.68 -17.09 -1.18
N LEU A 30 5.66 -16.59 -1.88
CA LEU A 30 4.27 -16.70 -1.48
C LEU A 30 3.63 -17.99 -2.03
N TYR A 31 2.43 -18.31 -1.56
CA TYR A 31 1.65 -19.49 -1.98
C TYR A 31 1.35 -19.55 -3.49
N ASP A 32 1.34 -18.41 -4.18
CA ASP A 32 1.14 -18.30 -5.63
C ASP A 32 2.45 -18.31 -6.43
N GLY A 33 3.58 -18.49 -5.74
CA GLY A 33 4.92 -18.49 -6.33
C GLY A 33 5.55 -17.11 -6.51
N THR A 34 4.82 -16.02 -6.25
CA THR A 34 5.36 -14.65 -6.34
C THR A 34 6.33 -14.35 -5.20
N LEU A 35 7.18 -13.32 -5.38
CA LEU A 35 8.20 -12.92 -4.41
C LEU A 35 7.85 -11.57 -3.75
N THR A 36 8.12 -11.45 -2.45
CA THR A 36 7.96 -10.22 -1.67
C THR A 36 9.05 -10.08 -0.60
N MET A 37 9.11 -8.92 0.06
CA MET A 37 10.07 -8.63 1.14
C MET A 37 11.53 -8.87 0.75
N HIS A 38 11.96 -8.31 -0.38
CA HIS A 38 13.30 -8.56 -0.94
C HIS A 38 14.38 -7.97 -0.03
N SER A 39 15.45 -8.71 0.22
CA SER A 39 16.60 -8.22 0.97
C SER A 39 17.39 -7.16 0.19
N ALA A 40 18.21 -6.37 0.89
CA ALA A 40 19.31 -5.67 0.22
C ALA A 40 20.22 -6.69 -0.51
N PRO A 41 20.82 -6.32 -1.67
CA PRO A 41 21.97 -7.05 -2.19
C PRO A 41 23.10 -7.02 -1.18
N VAL A 42 23.72 -8.17 -0.99
CA VAL A 42 24.93 -8.32 -0.18
C VAL A 42 26.08 -8.67 -1.12
N LEU A 43 27.11 -7.82 -1.16
CA LEU A 43 28.31 -8.09 -1.95
C LEU A 43 29.15 -9.17 -1.24
N MET A 44 29.26 -10.34 -1.88
CA MET A 44 30.11 -11.43 -1.43
C MET A 44 31.50 -11.27 -2.05
N ILE A 45 32.50 -10.97 -1.21
CA ILE A 45 33.87 -10.70 -1.67
C ILE A 45 34.69 -11.97 -1.56
N CYS A 46 34.58 -12.82 -2.60
CA CYS A 46 35.42 -14.02 -2.72
C CYS A 46 36.86 -13.68 -3.12
N SER A 47 37.08 -12.59 -3.85
CA SER A 47 38.40 -12.03 -4.16
C SER A 47 38.29 -10.52 -4.32
N GLY A 48 39.17 -9.78 -3.66
CA GLY A 48 39.11 -8.31 -3.59
C GLY A 48 40.12 -7.58 -4.47
N LYS A 49 40.97 -8.30 -5.21
CA LYS A 49 41.84 -7.72 -6.24
C LYS A 49 41.83 -8.59 -7.49
N PHE A 50 42.39 -9.79 -7.38
CA PHE A 50 42.66 -10.65 -8.53
C PHE A 50 42.59 -12.12 -8.13
N ALA A 51 41.70 -12.89 -8.76
CA ALA A 51 41.67 -14.35 -8.64
C ALA A 51 41.44 -15.00 -10.02
N PRO A 52 41.96 -16.22 -10.26
CA PRO A 52 43.00 -16.88 -9.46
C PRO A 52 44.36 -16.19 -9.61
N GLN A 53 45.33 -16.55 -8.77
CA GLN A 53 46.70 -16.08 -8.83
C GLN A 53 47.63 -17.12 -9.45
N VAL A 54 48.65 -16.67 -10.20
CA VAL A 54 49.64 -17.56 -10.84
C VAL A 54 51.03 -17.22 -10.31
N TYR A 55 51.47 -17.99 -9.31
CA TYR A 55 52.73 -17.77 -8.61
C TYR A 55 53.87 -18.57 -9.23
N THR A 56 55.07 -18.01 -9.20
CA THR A 56 56.29 -18.71 -9.63
C THR A 56 56.85 -19.54 -8.49
N GLN A 57 57.14 -20.81 -8.76
CA GLN A 57 57.86 -21.69 -7.85
C GLN A 57 59.37 -21.62 -8.09
N GLU A 58 59.78 -21.59 -9.36
CA GLU A 58 61.17 -21.46 -9.77
C GLU A 58 61.26 -20.75 -11.12
N ILE A 59 62.14 -19.76 -11.23
CA ILE A 59 62.47 -19.09 -12.49
C ILE A 59 63.87 -19.51 -12.95
N ARG A 60 63.98 -20.01 -14.19
CA ARG A 60 65.25 -20.43 -14.80
C ARG A 60 65.59 -19.59 -16.04
N GLY A 61 66.87 -19.26 -16.17
CA GLY A 61 67.39 -18.41 -17.25
C GLY A 61 68.83 -18.75 -17.59
N LYS A 62 69.23 -18.54 -18.85
CA LYS A 62 70.63 -18.67 -19.31
C LYS A 62 71.49 -17.44 -19.00
N HIS A 63 70.86 -16.31 -18.68
CA HIS A 63 71.51 -15.05 -18.35
C HIS A 63 70.89 -14.47 -17.08
N SER A 64 71.66 -13.74 -16.29
CA SER A 64 71.25 -13.20 -14.98
C SER A 64 70.07 -12.22 -15.04
N ASP A 65 69.74 -11.71 -16.23
CA ASP A 65 68.70 -10.72 -16.49
C ASP A 65 67.54 -11.26 -17.37
N LYS A 66 67.59 -12.52 -17.82
CA LYS A 66 66.60 -13.10 -18.73
C LYS A 66 66.21 -14.52 -18.32
N ALA A 67 64.93 -14.68 -17.98
CA ALA A 67 64.30 -15.97 -17.80
C ALA A 67 63.77 -16.53 -19.13
N ASN A 68 63.96 -17.82 -19.38
CA ASN A 68 63.36 -18.53 -20.53
C ASN A 68 62.48 -19.72 -20.13
N GLN A 69 62.43 -20.05 -18.83
CA GLN A 69 61.54 -21.06 -18.28
C GLN A 69 61.09 -20.64 -16.87
N ALA A 70 59.83 -20.92 -16.52
CA ALA A 70 59.32 -20.75 -15.17
C ALA A 70 58.40 -21.91 -14.82
N ASP A 71 58.61 -22.51 -13.66
CA ASP A 71 57.69 -23.46 -13.05
C ASP A 71 56.67 -22.64 -12.24
N VAL A 72 55.39 -22.77 -12.56
CA VAL A 72 54.31 -21.96 -11.97
C VAL A 72 53.16 -22.82 -11.49
N PHE A 73 52.42 -22.34 -10.49
CA PHE A 73 51.20 -22.98 -10.02
C PHE A 73 50.08 -21.95 -9.85
N ILE A 74 48.84 -22.44 -9.94
CA ILE A 74 47.63 -21.62 -9.86
C ILE A 74 47.05 -21.79 -8.46
N CYS A 75 46.75 -20.68 -7.79
CA CYS A 75 46.21 -20.65 -6.43
C CYS A 75 44.98 -19.73 -6.37
N ALA A 76 43.93 -20.16 -5.69
CA ALA A 76 42.76 -19.36 -5.42
C ALA A 76 42.03 -19.85 -4.18
N ALA A 77 41.29 -18.95 -3.53
CA ALA A 77 40.35 -19.32 -2.48
C ALA A 77 39.01 -19.77 -3.10
N LEU A 78 38.50 -20.90 -2.62
CA LEU A 78 37.27 -21.52 -3.09
C LEU A 78 36.25 -21.53 -1.97
N HIS A 79 35.15 -20.80 -2.16
CA HIS A 79 34.19 -20.51 -1.10
C HIS A 79 32.90 -21.33 -1.23
N GLN A 80 32.22 -21.50 -0.10
CA GLN A 80 30.84 -21.96 -0.02
C GLN A 80 29.97 -20.84 0.54
N LEU A 81 28.70 -20.83 0.17
CA LEU A 81 27.73 -19.91 0.73
C LEU A 81 27.03 -20.57 1.93
N ASP A 82 26.91 -19.85 3.03
CA ASP A 82 26.11 -20.25 4.19
C ASP A 82 25.06 -19.18 4.51
N PHE A 83 24.11 -19.54 5.38
CA PHE A 83 23.11 -18.62 5.90
C PHE A 83 22.84 -18.89 7.39
N ALA A 84 22.33 -17.88 8.08
CA ALA A 84 21.74 -18.00 9.41
C ALA A 84 20.65 -16.94 9.57
N ALA A 85 19.56 -17.28 10.24
CA ALA A 85 18.58 -16.30 10.68
C ALA A 85 19.11 -15.51 11.89
N ASN A 86 18.74 -14.23 11.96
CA ASN A 86 19.23 -13.33 13.01
C ASN A 86 18.70 -13.65 14.42
N SER A 87 17.53 -14.27 14.51
CA SER A 87 16.81 -14.43 15.77
C SER A 87 15.81 -15.58 15.67
N LEU A 88 15.75 -16.40 16.73
CA LEU A 88 14.75 -17.46 16.86
C LEU A 88 13.33 -16.88 16.89
N THR A 89 13.12 -15.77 17.59
CA THR A 89 11.82 -15.09 17.66
C THR A 89 11.32 -14.63 16.29
N GLN A 90 12.22 -14.25 15.38
CA GLN A 90 11.81 -13.90 14.01
C GLN A 90 11.43 -15.13 13.19
N ILE A 91 12.09 -16.26 13.39
CA ILE A 91 11.68 -17.55 12.78
C ILE A 91 10.27 -17.92 13.26
N GLU A 92 10.03 -17.90 14.58
CA GLU A 92 8.72 -18.21 15.18
C GLU A 92 7.62 -17.30 14.63
N LYS A 93 7.89 -15.99 14.52
CA LYS A 93 6.96 -15.04 13.90
C LYS A 93 6.70 -15.36 12.44
N LEU A 94 7.72 -15.74 11.68
CA LEU A 94 7.57 -16.10 10.27
C LEU A 94 6.77 -17.39 10.09
N GLN A 95 6.88 -18.35 11.02
CA GLN A 95 6.08 -19.58 10.98
C GLN A 95 4.57 -19.33 11.12
N ASN A 96 4.16 -18.26 11.80
CA ASN A 96 2.74 -17.85 11.86
C ASN A 96 2.16 -17.45 10.50
N TRP A 97 3.02 -17.27 9.48
CA TRP A 97 2.64 -16.94 8.10
C TRP A 97 2.86 -18.12 7.15
N SER A 98 2.98 -19.34 7.66
CA SER A 98 3.27 -20.54 6.84
C SER A 98 2.16 -20.92 5.84
N ASP A 99 0.95 -20.39 6.03
CA ASP A 99 -0.17 -20.48 5.09
C ASP A 99 0.00 -19.55 3.87
N ILE A 100 0.76 -18.47 4.02
CA ILE A 100 0.96 -17.44 3.00
C ILE A 100 2.37 -17.52 2.40
N ILE A 101 3.39 -17.75 3.22
CA ILE A 101 4.80 -17.81 2.88
C ILE A 101 5.25 -19.27 2.85
N THR A 102 5.73 -19.72 1.69
CA THR A 102 6.13 -21.11 1.48
C THR A 102 7.61 -21.33 1.78
N SER A 103 8.47 -20.35 1.47
CA SER A 103 9.92 -20.46 1.64
C SER A 103 10.64 -19.11 1.66
N VAL A 104 11.90 -19.15 2.11
CA VAL A 104 12.88 -18.08 1.89
C VAL A 104 13.79 -18.50 0.73
N ASP A 105 13.68 -17.78 -0.38
CA ASP A 105 14.41 -18.11 -1.59
C ASP A 105 15.63 -17.23 -1.75
N VAL A 106 16.76 -17.86 -2.06
CA VAL A 106 18.07 -17.24 -2.22
C VAL A 106 18.39 -17.12 -3.71
N PHE A 107 18.85 -15.94 -4.10
CA PHE A 107 19.23 -15.60 -5.46
C PHE A 107 20.64 -15.01 -5.49
N ILE A 108 21.35 -15.22 -6.60
CA ILE A 108 22.71 -14.70 -6.81
C ILE A 108 22.85 -14.04 -8.17
N THR A 109 23.73 -13.06 -8.30
CA THR A 109 24.16 -12.60 -9.62
C THR A 109 25.15 -13.59 -10.23
N PRO A 110 25.33 -13.57 -11.57
CA PRO A 110 26.52 -14.16 -12.18
C PRO A 110 27.81 -13.65 -11.51
N PRO A 111 28.88 -14.46 -11.43
CA PRO A 111 30.15 -14.03 -10.88
C PRO A 111 30.79 -12.91 -11.73
N ILE A 112 31.38 -11.93 -11.06
CA ILE A 112 32.03 -10.76 -11.70
C ILE A 112 33.52 -11.07 -11.88
N TYR A 113 33.94 -11.28 -13.13
CA TYR A 113 35.32 -11.66 -13.46
C TYR A 113 36.26 -10.45 -13.33
N THR A 114 37.32 -10.59 -12.54
CA THR A 114 38.31 -9.52 -12.30
C THR A 114 39.39 -9.41 -13.39
N TYR A 115 39.35 -10.28 -14.40
CA TYR A 115 40.32 -10.34 -15.49
C TYR A 115 39.64 -10.60 -16.85
N ASP A 116 40.32 -10.25 -17.93
CA ASP A 116 39.91 -10.53 -19.31
C ASP A 116 40.19 -11.99 -19.68
N TYR A 117 39.12 -12.75 -19.89
CA TYR A 117 39.18 -14.17 -20.27
C TYR A 117 40.01 -14.43 -21.54
N ASN A 118 39.98 -13.50 -22.50
CA ASN A 118 40.66 -13.60 -23.79
C ASN A 118 42.01 -12.86 -23.83
N GLY A 119 42.38 -12.19 -22.74
CA GLY A 119 43.59 -11.39 -22.67
C GLY A 119 44.88 -12.23 -22.68
N GLN A 120 46.03 -11.55 -22.74
CA GLN A 120 47.34 -12.19 -22.71
C GLN A 120 48.13 -11.76 -21.47
N CYS A 121 48.85 -12.69 -20.85
CA CYS A 121 49.79 -12.39 -19.77
C CYS A 121 51.04 -11.72 -20.35
N GLN A 122 51.39 -10.52 -19.88
CA GLN A 122 52.45 -9.71 -20.50
C GLN A 122 53.75 -9.64 -19.69
N ARG A 123 53.69 -9.80 -18.35
CA ARG A 123 54.85 -9.61 -17.48
C ARG A 123 54.79 -10.43 -16.19
N PHE A 124 55.96 -10.57 -15.57
CA PHE A 124 56.09 -10.96 -14.18
C PHE A 124 56.05 -9.70 -13.30
N VAL A 125 55.38 -9.80 -12.16
CA VAL A 125 55.31 -8.73 -11.16
C VAL A 125 55.76 -9.26 -9.81
N LEU A 126 56.26 -8.36 -8.96
CA LEU A 126 56.57 -8.71 -7.59
C LEU A 126 55.27 -9.11 -6.87
N ARG A 127 55.39 -10.13 -6.03
CA ARG A 127 54.35 -10.58 -5.12
C ARG A 127 54.26 -9.60 -3.96
N GLU A 128 53.05 -9.19 -3.62
CA GLU A 128 52.75 -8.50 -2.38
C GLU A 128 52.01 -9.43 -1.41
N PHE A 129 52.26 -9.31 -0.12
CA PHE A 129 51.48 -10.07 0.87
C PHE A 129 49.98 -9.73 0.77
N GLU A 130 49.66 -8.49 0.38
CA GLU A 130 48.31 -7.96 0.19
C GLU A 130 47.79 -8.14 -1.26
N ASP A 131 48.30 -9.13 -2.00
CA ASP A 131 47.99 -9.36 -3.43
C ASP A 131 46.51 -9.59 -3.73
N ASP A 132 45.80 -10.30 -2.85
CA ASP A 132 44.37 -10.57 -2.94
C ASP A 132 43.80 -10.87 -1.54
N TYR A 133 42.51 -10.59 -1.34
CA TYR A 133 41.82 -10.80 -0.07
C TYR A 133 40.40 -11.33 -0.28
N SER A 134 39.86 -11.97 0.76
CA SER A 134 38.47 -12.42 0.80
C SER A 134 37.83 -11.97 2.12
N VAL A 135 36.51 -11.81 2.11
CA VAL A 135 35.70 -11.70 3.33
C VAL A 135 35.05 -13.06 3.58
N CYS A 136 35.67 -13.85 4.45
CA CYS A 136 35.24 -15.23 4.67
C CYS A 136 35.56 -15.72 6.09
N LYS A 137 35.07 -16.91 6.39
CA LYS A 137 35.40 -17.70 7.57
C LYS A 137 36.14 -18.96 7.14
N ILE A 138 37.21 -19.32 7.84
CA ILE A 138 37.96 -20.54 7.56
C ILE A 138 37.36 -21.69 8.36
N ALA A 139 36.75 -22.65 7.66
CA ALA A 139 36.10 -23.81 8.29
C ALA A 139 37.11 -24.82 8.86
N HIS A 140 38.28 -24.95 8.21
CA HIS A 140 39.34 -25.87 8.61
C HIS A 140 40.68 -25.14 8.60
N GLN A 141 41.29 -25.01 9.78
CA GLN A 141 42.63 -24.47 9.95
C GLN A 141 43.55 -25.54 10.54
N ASP A 142 44.83 -25.47 10.18
CA ASP A 142 45.85 -26.36 10.70
C ASP A 142 45.95 -26.21 12.23
N PRO A 143 45.99 -27.33 12.98
CA PRO A 143 46.02 -27.30 14.44
C PRO A 143 47.14 -26.45 15.05
N LYS A 144 48.27 -26.28 14.35
CA LYS A 144 49.41 -25.45 14.76
C LYS A 144 49.00 -23.99 15.03
N PHE A 145 47.98 -23.51 14.33
CA PHE A 145 47.52 -22.13 14.42
C PHE A 145 46.36 -21.93 15.42
N ASN A 146 45.76 -23.00 15.95
CA ASN A 146 44.58 -22.92 16.83
C ASN A 146 44.81 -22.09 18.10
N ALA A 147 46.02 -22.09 18.64
CA ALA A 147 46.36 -21.35 19.86
C ALA A 147 46.61 -19.84 19.60
N LYS A 148 47.00 -19.47 18.37
CA LYS A 148 47.39 -18.11 17.99
C LYS A 148 46.33 -17.39 17.14
N PHE A 149 45.49 -18.12 16.39
CA PHE A 149 44.51 -17.58 15.45
C PHE A 149 43.12 -18.19 15.67
N HIS A 150 42.12 -17.34 15.92
CA HIS A 150 40.73 -17.75 16.14
C HIS A 150 39.84 -17.40 14.93
N ASN A 151 40.08 -18.04 13.78
CA ASN A 151 39.40 -17.72 12.51
C ASN A 151 37.98 -18.32 12.39
N LYS A 152 37.24 -18.42 13.51
CA LYS A 152 35.89 -19.03 13.54
C LYS A 152 34.75 -18.07 13.18
N ARG A 153 35.06 -16.80 12.83
CA ARG A 153 34.08 -15.78 12.42
C ARG A 153 34.43 -15.23 11.03
N TYR A 154 33.49 -14.54 10.40
CA TYR A 154 33.77 -13.86 9.13
C TYR A 154 34.74 -12.70 9.34
N GLN A 155 35.77 -12.64 8.50
CA GLN A 155 36.80 -11.62 8.59
C GLN A 155 37.41 -11.33 7.22
N PHE A 156 38.07 -10.19 7.13
CA PHE A 156 38.93 -9.85 6.02
C PHE A 156 40.22 -10.65 6.15
N ILE A 157 40.59 -11.43 5.12
CA ILE A 157 41.79 -12.25 5.15
C ILE A 157 42.48 -12.29 3.80
N TYR A 158 43.80 -12.13 3.81
CA TYR A 158 44.63 -12.19 2.60
C TYR A 158 44.84 -13.64 2.13
N LEU A 159 44.94 -13.84 0.82
CA LEU A 159 45.12 -15.16 0.20
C LEU A 159 46.34 -15.91 0.74
N GLY A 160 47.46 -15.20 0.94
CA GLY A 160 48.67 -15.79 1.50
C GLY A 160 48.48 -16.35 2.91
N ALA A 161 47.70 -15.65 3.75
CA ALA A 161 47.38 -16.09 5.10
C ALA A 161 46.39 -17.26 5.08
N MET A 162 45.36 -17.22 4.22
CA MET A 162 44.43 -18.34 4.05
C MET A 162 45.15 -19.64 3.69
N TYR A 163 46.08 -19.57 2.73
CA TYR A 163 46.88 -20.73 2.35
C TYR A 163 47.71 -21.26 3.53
N GLY A 164 48.41 -20.37 4.24
CA GLY A 164 49.23 -20.75 5.40
C GLY A 164 48.39 -21.46 6.47
N LEU A 165 47.25 -20.86 6.82
CA LEU A 165 46.30 -21.41 7.79
C LEU A 165 45.75 -22.78 7.39
N GLN A 166 45.56 -23.04 6.09
CA GLN A 166 45.04 -24.32 5.61
C GLN A 166 46.12 -25.40 5.46
N THR A 167 47.38 -25.03 5.20
CA THR A 167 48.47 -25.96 4.88
C THR A 167 49.49 -26.16 6.00
N GLY A 168 49.41 -25.37 7.08
CA GLY A 168 50.42 -25.38 8.16
C GLY A 168 51.68 -24.56 7.86
N SER A 169 51.74 -23.91 6.68
CA SER A 169 52.88 -23.11 6.22
C SER A 169 52.98 -21.80 7.00
N ALA A 170 54.19 -21.47 7.45
CA ALA A 170 54.44 -20.26 8.24
C ALA A 170 55.72 -19.52 7.81
N ASP A 171 55.77 -18.21 8.06
CA ASP A 171 57.00 -17.43 7.98
C ASP A 171 57.96 -17.75 9.15
N SER A 172 59.13 -17.09 9.16
CA SER A 172 60.14 -17.24 10.22
C SER A 172 59.64 -16.83 11.63
N ASN A 173 58.58 -16.03 11.70
CA ASN A 173 57.97 -15.54 12.94
C ASN A 173 56.79 -16.45 13.39
N GLY A 174 56.54 -17.56 12.68
CA GLY A 174 55.48 -18.51 13.00
C GLY A 174 54.09 -18.07 12.55
N ASN A 175 54.02 -17.15 11.58
CA ASN A 175 52.78 -16.55 11.09
C ASN A 175 52.33 -17.24 9.81
N PRO A 176 51.02 -17.48 9.61
CA PRO A 176 50.53 -18.22 8.45
C PRO A 176 50.87 -17.47 7.16
N MET A 177 51.63 -18.13 6.29
CA MET A 177 52.06 -17.56 5.02
C MET A 177 52.26 -18.64 3.98
N MET A 178 51.96 -18.30 2.73
CA MET A 178 52.20 -19.15 1.57
C MET A 178 53.73 -19.23 1.27
N PRO A 179 54.35 -20.44 1.23
CA PRO A 179 55.81 -20.62 1.22
C PRO A 179 56.40 -20.55 -0.19
N PHE A 180 57.23 -19.54 -0.51
CA PHE A 180 57.97 -19.50 -1.79
C PHE A 180 59.41 -19.05 -1.62
N ASN A 181 60.22 -19.55 -2.55
CA ASN A 181 61.61 -19.18 -2.73
C ASN A 181 61.76 -17.92 -3.61
N ASP A 182 60.86 -17.71 -4.58
CA ASP A 182 60.86 -16.57 -5.51
C ASP A 182 59.70 -15.60 -5.23
N ASN A 183 59.97 -14.29 -5.29
CA ASN A 183 59.01 -13.23 -4.98
C ASN A 183 58.20 -12.73 -6.20
N TYR A 184 58.00 -13.57 -7.22
CA TYR A 184 57.32 -13.16 -8.47
C TYR A 184 55.99 -13.90 -8.70
N ARG A 185 55.11 -13.27 -9.48
CA ARG A 185 53.89 -13.87 -10.03
C ARG A 185 53.71 -13.44 -11.48
N ILE A 186 52.97 -14.23 -12.26
CA ILE A 186 52.54 -13.83 -13.60
C ILE A 186 51.31 -12.93 -13.44
N GLU A 187 51.36 -11.74 -14.03
CA GLU A 187 50.21 -10.85 -14.05
C GLU A 187 49.17 -11.38 -15.06
N LEU A 188 47.98 -11.70 -14.56
CA LEU A 188 46.82 -11.98 -15.39
C LEU A 188 46.31 -10.69 -16.04
N PRO A 189 45.69 -10.74 -17.23
CA PRO A 189 45.16 -9.56 -17.90
C PRO A 189 43.99 -8.96 -17.11
N ALA A 190 44.30 -8.11 -16.14
CA ALA A 190 43.35 -7.41 -15.29
C ALA A 190 42.32 -6.63 -16.11
N LYS A 191 41.05 -6.66 -15.69
CA LYS A 191 40.10 -5.67 -16.23
C LYS A 191 40.48 -4.27 -15.71
N PRO A 192 40.33 -3.23 -16.54
CA PRO A 192 40.38 -1.85 -16.07
C PRO A 192 39.41 -1.63 -14.89
N ILE A 193 39.84 -0.84 -13.90
CA ILE A 193 39.09 -0.66 -12.65
C ILE A 193 37.75 0.03 -12.86
N ASP A 194 37.67 0.95 -13.81
CA ASP A 194 36.47 1.67 -14.22
C ASP A 194 35.41 0.73 -14.81
N ILE A 195 35.83 -0.20 -15.68
CA ILE A 195 34.95 -1.24 -16.23
C ILE A 195 34.46 -2.18 -15.12
N LEU A 196 35.35 -2.55 -14.20
CA LEU A 196 35.02 -3.45 -13.12
C LEU A 196 34.04 -2.80 -12.14
N ASP A 197 34.25 -1.54 -11.77
CA ASP A 197 33.33 -0.76 -10.94
C ASP A 197 31.95 -0.67 -11.61
N GLU A 198 31.87 -0.39 -12.92
CA GLU A 198 30.60 -0.40 -13.66
C GLU A 198 29.89 -1.77 -13.60
N GLU A 199 30.63 -2.88 -13.75
CA GLU A 199 30.08 -4.23 -13.62
C GLU A 199 29.51 -4.48 -12.21
N PHE A 200 30.14 -3.98 -11.15
CA PHE A 200 29.61 -4.07 -9.78
C PHE A 200 28.36 -3.21 -9.59
N GLU A 201 28.35 -1.97 -10.08
CA GLU A 201 27.23 -1.04 -9.93
C GLU A 201 25.99 -1.45 -10.76
N THR A 202 26.19 -2.21 -11.84
CA THR A 202 25.12 -2.67 -12.73
C THR A 202 24.71 -4.12 -12.51
N ALA A 203 25.39 -4.86 -11.61
CA ALA A 203 25.06 -6.25 -11.29
C ALA A 203 23.72 -6.39 -10.55
N ALA A 204 22.63 -6.47 -11.32
CA ALA A 204 21.26 -6.50 -10.80
C ALA A 204 20.45 -7.74 -11.24
N THR A 205 21.03 -8.64 -12.01
CA THR A 205 20.34 -9.84 -12.52
C THR A 205 20.49 -10.99 -11.54
N PHE A 206 19.51 -11.16 -10.64
CA PHE A 206 19.52 -12.18 -9.60
C PHE A 206 18.85 -13.47 -10.09
N ARG A 207 19.62 -14.57 -10.15
CA ARG A 207 19.18 -15.90 -10.56
C ARG A 207 18.94 -16.79 -9.34
N PHE A 208 17.86 -17.56 -9.37
CA PHE A 208 17.51 -18.47 -8.29
C PHE A 208 18.65 -19.46 -8.01
N LEU A 209 18.97 -19.64 -6.73
CA LEU A 209 20.01 -20.56 -6.26
C LEU A 209 19.42 -21.69 -5.43
N HIS A 210 18.63 -21.35 -4.40
CA HIS A 210 18.14 -22.32 -3.44
C HIS A 210 16.88 -21.81 -2.74
N SER A 211 16.02 -22.73 -2.32
CA SER A 211 14.82 -22.43 -1.54
C SER A 211 14.93 -23.10 -0.17
N ILE A 212 14.75 -22.31 0.89
CA ILE A 212 14.84 -22.76 2.28
C ILE A 212 13.42 -22.78 2.84
N SER A 213 12.92 -23.97 3.18
CA SER A 213 11.62 -24.08 3.86
C SER A 213 11.66 -23.44 5.24
N LEU A 214 10.51 -22.96 5.71
CA LEU A 214 10.42 -22.28 7.00
C LEU A 214 10.86 -23.15 8.19
N ASP A 215 10.64 -24.48 8.10
CA ASP A 215 11.06 -25.45 9.12
C ASP A 215 12.58 -25.65 9.18
N ASN A 216 13.28 -25.36 8.08
CA ASN A 216 14.73 -25.51 7.97
C ASN A 216 15.49 -24.22 8.31
N LEU A 217 14.78 -23.14 8.68
CA LEU A 217 15.42 -21.91 9.14
C LEU A 217 16.06 -22.15 10.50
N SER A 218 17.31 -21.69 10.65
CA SER A 218 18.06 -21.83 11.89
C SER A 218 18.89 -20.57 12.17
N THR A 219 19.09 -20.28 13.44
CA THR A 219 20.09 -19.30 13.89
C THR A 219 21.51 -19.85 13.82
N LYS A 220 21.68 -21.17 13.60
CA LYS A 220 22.97 -21.78 13.34
C LYS A 220 23.31 -21.63 11.86
N ARG A 221 24.53 -21.12 11.60
CA ARG A 221 25.13 -21.03 10.26
C ARG A 221 25.08 -22.41 9.58
N THR A 222 24.40 -22.47 8.45
CA THR A 222 24.20 -23.70 7.67
C THR A 222 24.63 -23.46 6.23
N ILE A 223 25.43 -24.37 5.68
CA ILE A 223 25.87 -24.28 4.28
C ILE A 223 24.67 -24.47 3.36
N ILE A 224 24.53 -23.60 2.36
CA ILE A 224 23.53 -23.75 1.31
C ILE A 224 23.95 -24.91 0.38
N PRO A 225 23.15 -25.97 0.25
CA PRO A 225 23.49 -27.09 -0.61
C PRO A 225 23.26 -26.72 -2.08
N ILE A 226 24.34 -26.72 -2.88
CA ILE A 226 24.31 -26.44 -4.32
C ILE A 226 24.54 -27.75 -5.09
N LYS A 227 23.57 -28.14 -5.93
CA LYS A 227 23.64 -29.38 -6.73
C LYS A 227 24.76 -29.30 -7.76
N THR A 228 25.50 -30.39 -7.98
CA THR A 228 26.62 -30.46 -8.96
C THR A 228 26.20 -29.91 -10.32
N GLY A 229 27.01 -29.00 -10.88
CA GLY A 229 26.77 -28.37 -12.19
C GLY A 229 25.76 -27.22 -12.20
N PHE A 230 25.16 -26.85 -11.08
CA PHE A 230 24.16 -25.76 -11.01
C PHE A 230 24.73 -24.41 -11.48
N LEU A 231 25.98 -24.09 -11.11
CA LEU A 231 26.61 -22.83 -11.51
C LEU A 231 26.87 -22.75 -13.03
N ASN A 232 27.01 -23.89 -13.73
CA ASN A 232 27.18 -23.90 -15.20
C ASN A 232 25.92 -23.42 -15.93
N SER A 233 24.74 -23.67 -15.37
CA SER A 233 23.44 -23.33 -15.97
C SER A 233 22.77 -22.10 -15.32
N LEU A 234 23.51 -21.28 -14.57
CA LEU A 234 22.94 -20.21 -13.75
C LEU A 234 22.00 -19.27 -14.54
N ASN A 235 22.38 -18.95 -15.78
CA ASN A 235 21.61 -18.06 -16.65
C ASN A 235 20.25 -18.62 -17.09
N ALA A 236 20.05 -19.95 -17.02
CA ALA A 236 18.79 -20.61 -17.36
C ALA A 236 17.83 -20.69 -16.16
N HIS A 237 18.26 -20.33 -14.95
CA HIS A 237 17.41 -20.36 -13.77
C HIS A 237 16.50 -19.14 -13.66
N GLU A 238 15.44 -19.28 -12.86
CA GLU A 238 14.43 -18.26 -12.59
C GLU A 238 15.09 -16.93 -12.25
N LEU A 239 14.60 -15.86 -12.88
CA LEU A 239 15.01 -14.49 -12.59
C LEU A 239 14.17 -13.96 -11.43
N MET A 240 14.81 -13.35 -10.44
CA MET A 240 14.14 -12.67 -9.35
C MET A 240 13.28 -11.53 -9.91
N SER A 241 12.00 -11.46 -9.54
CA SER A 241 11.10 -10.37 -9.94
C SER A 241 11.54 -9.03 -9.36
N ASN A 242 11.07 -7.92 -9.94
CA ASN A 242 11.28 -6.60 -9.33
C ASN A 242 10.50 -6.46 -8.02
N ASP A 243 11.07 -5.71 -7.09
CA ASP A 243 10.40 -5.32 -5.86
C ASP A 243 10.01 -3.86 -5.88
N TYR A 244 8.90 -3.54 -5.22
CA TYR A 244 8.44 -2.18 -5.08
C TYR A 244 7.96 -1.92 -3.66
N ARG A 245 8.83 -1.28 -2.85
CA ARG A 245 8.52 -0.81 -1.50
C ARG A 245 7.83 -1.87 -0.62
N SER A 246 8.17 -3.15 -0.78
CA SER A 246 7.52 -4.24 -0.02
C SER A 246 7.72 -4.12 1.49
N HIS A 247 8.79 -3.44 1.92
CA HIS A 247 9.10 -3.22 3.33
C HIS A 247 8.45 -1.96 3.94
N ASP A 248 7.88 -1.09 3.11
CA ASP A 248 7.12 0.05 3.63
C ASP A 248 5.80 -0.46 4.23
N THR A 249 5.35 0.17 5.32
CA THR A 249 4.02 -0.15 5.88
C THR A 249 2.96 0.70 5.19
N ILE A 250 2.07 0.05 4.44
CA ILE A 250 0.97 0.70 3.73
C ILE A 250 -0.21 0.87 4.70
N ILE A 251 -0.67 2.09 4.88
CA ILE A 251 -1.81 2.47 5.73
C ILE A 251 -2.87 3.10 4.82
N PRO A 252 -3.83 2.32 4.33
CA PRO A 252 -4.90 2.83 3.49
C PRO A 252 -5.99 3.51 4.33
N MET A 253 -6.66 4.50 3.73
CA MET A 253 -7.88 5.06 4.30
C MET A 253 -9.08 4.13 4.05
N GLN A 254 -9.11 3.50 2.88
CA GLN A 254 -10.18 2.58 2.46
C GLN A 254 -9.63 1.42 1.65
N SER A 255 -10.36 0.30 1.69
CA SER A 255 -10.05 -0.91 0.93
C SER A 255 -11.32 -1.44 0.25
N ASN A 256 -11.24 -1.76 -1.04
CA ASN A 256 -12.34 -2.35 -1.79
C ASN A 256 -11.87 -3.53 -2.62
N VAL A 257 -12.65 -4.61 -2.62
CA VAL A 257 -12.38 -5.79 -3.46
C VAL A 257 -13.13 -5.62 -4.78
N TYR A 258 -12.40 -5.71 -5.88
CA TYR A 258 -12.99 -5.69 -7.22
C TYR A 258 -12.13 -6.52 -8.17
N ASN A 259 -12.78 -7.32 -9.02
CA ASN A 259 -12.12 -8.17 -10.01
C ASN A 259 -11.02 -9.08 -9.42
N SER A 260 -11.34 -9.72 -8.29
CA SER A 260 -10.41 -10.56 -7.51
C SER A 260 -9.09 -9.88 -7.11
N ARG A 261 -9.11 -8.56 -6.98
CA ARG A 261 -7.98 -7.74 -6.52
C ARG A 261 -8.40 -6.86 -5.36
N LEU A 262 -7.45 -6.58 -4.48
CA LEU A 262 -7.60 -5.61 -3.40
C LEU A 262 -7.16 -4.23 -3.90
N ASN A 263 -8.05 -3.25 -3.78
CA ASN A 263 -7.82 -1.87 -4.20
C ASN A 263 -7.78 -0.98 -2.96
N LEU A 264 -6.63 -0.35 -2.73
CA LEU A 264 -6.38 0.51 -1.58
C LEU A 264 -6.32 1.97 -2.03
N THR A 265 -6.96 2.86 -1.27
CA THR A 265 -7.03 4.31 -1.58
C THR A 265 -6.70 5.15 -0.35
N GLY A 266 -6.41 6.44 -0.56
CA GLY A 266 -5.99 7.34 0.52
C GLY A 266 -4.70 6.87 1.18
N ILE A 267 -3.73 6.44 0.36
CA ILE A 267 -2.54 5.73 0.83
C ILE A 267 -1.65 6.65 1.65
N THR A 268 -1.32 6.21 2.86
CA THR A 268 -0.20 6.73 3.63
C THR A 268 0.82 5.61 3.81
N SER A 269 2.09 5.90 3.53
CA SER A 269 3.18 4.94 3.68
C SER A 269 4.06 5.35 4.85
N LYS A 270 4.37 4.40 5.73
CA LYS A 270 5.45 4.54 6.71
C LYS A 270 6.71 3.89 6.14
N LEU A 271 7.72 4.71 5.92
CA LEU A 271 8.97 4.32 5.28
C LEU A 271 9.71 3.25 6.10
N PHE A 272 10.27 2.28 5.38
CA PHE A 272 11.06 1.21 5.98
C PHE A 272 12.28 1.76 6.75
N HIS A 273 12.53 1.28 7.97
CA HIS A 273 13.64 1.75 8.79
C HIS A 273 15.04 1.38 8.25
N GLY A 274 15.13 0.38 7.36
CA GLY A 274 16.38 -0.12 6.79
C GLY A 274 16.80 -1.46 7.38
N PHE A 275 17.64 -2.19 6.66
CA PHE A 275 18.10 -3.53 7.04
C PHE A 275 19.10 -3.46 8.20
N SER A 276 18.89 -4.26 9.24
CA SER A 276 19.77 -4.27 10.41
C SER A 276 21.04 -5.11 10.23
N ASN A 277 21.02 -6.15 9.39
CA ASN A 277 22.12 -7.11 9.24
C ASN A 277 22.42 -7.46 7.77
N SER A 278 22.51 -6.47 6.88
CA SER A 278 22.76 -6.68 5.43
C SER A 278 24.24 -6.80 5.05
N GLN A 279 25.12 -7.15 5.99
CA GLN A 279 26.57 -7.21 5.78
C GLN A 279 27.09 -8.64 6.06
N PRO A 280 28.16 -9.08 5.36
CA PRO A 280 28.68 -10.45 5.49
C PRO A 280 29.21 -10.79 6.91
N PHE A 281 29.42 -9.78 7.76
CA PHE A 281 29.95 -9.89 9.13
C PHE A 281 28.91 -10.22 10.22
N ALA A 282 27.80 -10.87 9.87
CA ALA A 282 26.65 -11.06 10.76
C ALA A 282 26.90 -11.95 11.99
N ASP A 283 28.01 -12.69 12.07
CA ASP A 283 28.43 -13.47 13.26
C ASP A 283 29.51 -12.75 14.10
N GLY A 284 29.73 -11.45 13.83
CA GLY A 284 30.75 -10.62 14.45
C GLY A 284 32.00 -10.48 13.57
N TYR A 285 32.92 -9.63 14.01
CA TYR A 285 34.19 -9.39 13.32
C TYR A 285 35.33 -9.31 14.34
N ILE A 286 36.40 -10.07 14.10
CA ILE A 286 37.64 -10.00 14.88
C ILE A 286 38.53 -8.99 14.17
N GLY A 287 38.49 -7.74 14.59
CA GLY A 287 39.33 -6.73 13.97
C GLY A 287 40.67 -6.63 14.67
N TYR A 288 41.71 -7.20 14.07
CA TYR A 288 43.09 -6.70 14.08
C TYR A 288 43.93 -7.57 13.13
N ASN A 289 44.63 -6.92 12.18
CA ASN A 289 45.52 -7.56 11.20
C ASN A 289 46.87 -8.01 11.78
N TYR A 290 47.07 -7.95 13.09
CA TYR A 290 48.30 -8.40 13.72
C TYR A 290 48.09 -9.77 14.35
N ILE A 291 48.69 -10.69 13.64
CA ILE A 291 49.05 -12.07 13.88
C ILE A 291 49.55 -12.41 15.30
N ASP A 292 49.70 -11.42 16.20
CA ASP A 292 50.16 -11.55 17.59
C ASP A 292 49.09 -11.27 18.67
N ALA A 293 47.82 -11.01 18.29
CA ALA A 293 46.75 -10.75 19.26
C ALA A 293 46.28 -12.05 19.96
N ARG A 294 46.27 -12.06 21.30
CA ARG A 294 45.73 -13.18 22.09
C ARG A 294 44.20 -13.24 21.98
N PRO A 295 43.59 -14.43 21.84
CA PRO A 295 42.13 -14.60 21.66
C PRO A 295 41.26 -13.97 22.77
N GLU A 296 41.79 -13.91 24.00
CA GLU A 296 41.02 -13.56 25.21
C GLU A 296 40.90 -12.04 25.45
N GLN A 297 41.70 -11.20 24.79
CA GLN A 297 41.70 -9.73 25.01
C GLN A 297 40.97 -8.93 23.93
N SER A 298 40.47 -9.57 22.86
CA SER A 298 39.93 -8.90 21.66
C SER A 298 38.57 -9.42 21.19
N ASP A 299 37.86 -10.21 22.01
CA ASP A 299 36.45 -10.58 21.77
C ASP A 299 35.46 -9.46 22.19
N ASN A 300 35.91 -8.19 22.17
CA ASN A 300 35.01 -7.03 22.26
C ASN A 300 34.53 -6.68 20.85
N THR A 301 33.61 -7.52 20.39
CA THR A 301 33.18 -7.62 19.00
C THR A 301 31.89 -6.86 18.74
N VAL A 302 31.88 -6.09 17.65
CA VAL A 302 30.77 -5.29 17.10
C VAL A 302 30.55 -3.93 17.79
N ASN A 303 30.93 -2.85 17.10
CA ASN A 303 30.34 -1.53 17.37
C ASN A 303 28.95 -1.52 16.71
N SER A 304 27.93 -1.04 17.42
CA SER A 304 26.66 -0.73 16.79
C SER A 304 26.76 0.62 16.11
N PHE A 305 26.67 0.63 14.78
CA PHE A 305 26.39 1.85 14.04
C PHE A 305 24.89 2.08 14.02
N ARG A 306 24.46 3.26 14.40
CA ARG A 306 23.15 3.75 14.02
C ARG A 306 23.27 4.41 12.66
N LEU A 307 22.57 3.86 11.68
CA LEU A 307 22.51 4.37 10.32
C LEU A 307 21.30 5.29 10.20
N TYR A 308 21.52 6.49 9.66
CA TYR A 308 20.50 7.47 9.35
C TYR A 308 20.43 7.63 7.83
N ILE A 309 19.28 7.34 7.25
CA ILE A 309 19.04 7.37 5.82
C ILE A 309 18.16 8.59 5.51
N TYR A 310 18.66 9.48 4.66
CA TYR A 310 17.95 10.66 4.19
C TYR A 310 17.25 10.35 2.87
N ILE A 311 15.96 10.66 2.83
CA ILE A 311 15.07 10.34 1.72
C ILE A 311 14.30 11.61 1.35
N ASN A 312 14.28 11.96 0.07
CA ASN A 312 13.51 13.11 -0.41
C ASN A 312 12.21 12.64 -1.07
N GLU A 313 11.09 12.77 -0.35
CA GLU A 313 9.77 12.37 -0.83
C GLU A 313 8.86 13.59 -0.94
N ASN A 314 8.27 13.81 -2.12
CA ASN A 314 7.37 14.94 -2.36
C ASN A 314 7.96 16.31 -1.95
N GLY A 315 9.28 16.48 -2.12
CA GLY A 315 10.00 17.70 -1.75
C GLY A 315 10.28 17.88 -0.25
N LYS A 316 9.99 16.87 0.57
CA LYS A 316 10.28 16.84 2.01
C LYS A 316 11.38 15.83 2.31
N THR A 317 12.29 16.20 3.20
CA THR A 317 13.33 15.30 3.69
C THR A 317 12.82 14.49 4.88
N GLU A 318 12.72 13.18 4.69
CA GLU A 318 12.47 12.21 5.75
C GLU A 318 13.79 11.55 6.18
N ILE A 319 13.93 11.26 7.47
CA ILE A 319 15.11 10.63 8.05
C ILE A 319 14.66 9.42 8.86
N VAL A 320 14.96 8.23 8.33
CA VAL A 320 14.74 6.96 9.04
C VAL A 320 16.06 6.44 9.59
N SER A 321 15.98 5.57 10.60
CA SER A 321 17.19 4.93 11.15
C SER A 321 17.06 3.43 11.36
N THR A 322 18.16 2.72 11.14
CA THR A 322 18.34 1.31 11.54
C THR A 322 19.66 1.14 12.30
N GLN A 323 19.83 -0.02 12.92
CA GLN A 323 21.05 -0.39 13.63
C GLN A 323 21.80 -1.44 12.83
N LEU A 324 23.07 -1.17 12.54
CA LEU A 324 23.98 -2.10 11.88
C LEU A 324 25.09 -2.53 12.84
N ALA A 325 25.22 -3.85 13.00
CA ALA A 325 26.34 -4.47 13.69
C ALA A 325 27.58 -4.46 12.78
N LEU A 326 28.49 -3.51 12.97
CA LEU A 326 29.71 -3.40 12.16
C LEU A 326 30.88 -2.90 12.99
N GLN A 327 32.00 -3.61 12.99
CA GLN A 327 33.21 -3.09 13.64
C GLN A 327 33.77 -1.88 12.86
N TYR A 328 34.46 -0.99 13.56
CA TYR A 328 34.98 0.25 12.97
C TYR A 328 35.93 0.01 11.79
N ASN A 329 36.85 -0.96 11.91
CA ASN A 329 37.89 -1.24 10.92
C ASN A 329 37.39 -2.11 9.75
N VAL A 330 36.11 -2.47 9.71
CA VAL A 330 35.57 -3.28 8.62
C VAL A 330 35.36 -2.43 7.37
N PRO A 331 35.74 -2.90 6.18
CA PRO A 331 35.40 -2.23 4.95
C PRO A 331 33.90 -2.01 4.73
N PHE A 332 33.49 -0.75 4.57
CA PHE A 332 32.12 -0.39 4.19
C PHE A 332 32.06 -0.20 2.68
N LEU A 333 32.00 -1.29 1.93
CA LEU A 333 32.16 -1.28 0.47
C LEU A 333 30.84 -1.11 -0.28
N PHE A 334 29.74 -1.63 0.26
CA PHE A 334 28.45 -1.59 -0.41
C PHE A 334 27.31 -1.39 0.58
N PHE A 335 26.34 -0.56 0.21
CA PHE A 335 25.10 -0.35 0.94
C PHE A 335 23.95 -0.18 -0.04
N PHE A 336 22.76 -0.65 0.34
CA PHE A 336 21.54 -0.50 -0.44
C PHE A 336 20.34 -0.22 0.46
N TYR A 337 19.49 0.70 0.04
CA TYR A 337 18.22 1.03 0.66
C TYR A 337 17.09 0.95 -0.39
N PRO A 338 15.96 0.28 -0.11
CA PRO A 338 14.93 -0.05 -1.11
C PRO A 338 14.00 1.13 -1.44
N ASN A 339 14.57 2.33 -1.60
CA ASN A 339 13.89 3.51 -2.11
C ASN A 339 14.87 4.35 -2.96
N PRO A 340 14.60 4.59 -4.25
CA PRO A 340 15.49 5.36 -5.12
C PRO A 340 15.60 6.83 -4.72
N ASN A 341 14.68 7.34 -3.91
CA ASN A 341 14.69 8.72 -3.41
C ASN A 341 15.65 8.93 -2.22
N ALA A 342 16.28 7.86 -1.72
CA ALA A 342 17.32 7.98 -0.71
C ALA A 342 18.61 8.52 -1.33
N TYR A 343 19.22 9.54 -0.71
CA TYR A 343 20.33 10.28 -1.32
C TYR A 343 21.53 10.46 -0.39
N LYS A 344 21.40 10.17 0.91
CA LYS A 344 22.49 10.30 1.88
C LYS A 344 22.35 9.30 3.02
N LEU A 345 23.49 8.79 3.47
CA LEU A 345 23.63 7.90 4.62
C LEU A 345 24.63 8.50 5.61
N ILE A 346 24.26 8.54 6.90
CA ILE A 346 25.15 8.89 8.00
C ILE A 346 25.21 7.73 8.98
N GLY A 347 26.39 7.22 9.30
CA GLY A 347 26.58 6.19 10.31
C GLY A 347 27.24 6.77 11.57
N ILE A 348 26.64 6.56 12.74
CA ILE A 348 27.19 7.02 14.04
C ILE A 348 27.43 5.82 14.95
N ALA A 349 28.66 5.65 15.44
CA ALA A 349 29.00 4.60 16.40
C ALA A 349 28.43 4.91 17.80
N GLY A 350 27.72 3.96 18.42
CA GLY A 350 26.97 4.19 19.67
C GLY A 350 27.78 4.28 20.98
N ALA A 351 29.11 4.15 20.96
CA ALA A 351 29.89 3.84 22.17
C ALA A 351 30.93 4.89 22.62
N TYR A 352 31.14 6.00 21.91
CA TYR A 352 32.22 6.95 22.24
C TYR A 352 31.80 8.42 22.18
N THR A 353 32.34 9.25 23.08
CA THR A 353 32.08 10.70 23.17
C THR A 353 32.62 11.50 21.96
N THR A 354 33.54 10.91 21.19
CA THR A 354 34.07 11.35 19.89
C THR A 354 33.81 10.29 18.81
N ALA A 355 32.62 9.69 18.82
CA ALA A 355 32.26 8.53 18.01
C ALA A 355 32.71 8.68 16.55
N PRO A 356 33.50 7.73 16.02
CA PRO A 356 33.77 7.70 14.59
C PRO A 356 32.43 7.58 13.88
N SER A 357 32.18 8.54 13.02
CA SER A 357 30.96 8.61 12.23
C SER A 357 31.35 8.89 10.80
N PHE A 358 30.50 8.46 9.87
CA PHE A 358 30.78 8.63 8.46
C PHE A 358 29.58 9.13 7.70
N GLU A 359 29.84 9.85 6.62
CA GLU A 359 28.83 10.33 5.69
C GLU A 359 29.17 9.84 4.28
N VAL A 360 28.18 9.25 3.60
CA VAL A 360 28.31 8.85 2.20
C VAL A 360 27.07 9.29 1.42
N ALA A 361 27.29 9.68 0.17
CA ALA A 361 26.20 9.97 -0.76
C ALA A 361 25.64 8.66 -1.34
N LEU A 362 24.32 8.59 -1.43
CA LEU A 362 23.63 7.49 -2.11
C LEU A 362 23.20 7.95 -3.50
N LYS A 363 23.27 7.05 -4.48
CA LYS A 363 22.78 7.28 -5.84
C LYS A 363 21.64 6.32 -6.13
N PRO A 364 20.62 6.71 -6.92
CA PRO A 364 19.64 5.76 -7.44
C PRO A 364 20.34 4.63 -8.19
N HIS A 365 19.97 3.40 -7.87
CA HIS A 365 20.52 2.24 -8.55
C HIS A 365 19.97 2.17 -9.99
N PRO A 366 20.80 1.91 -11.02
CA PRO A 366 20.36 1.99 -12.42
C PRO A 366 19.24 1.00 -12.78
N LEU A 367 19.29 -0.20 -12.20
CA LEU A 367 18.36 -1.30 -12.52
C LEU A 367 17.43 -1.75 -11.39
N LEU A 368 17.74 -1.43 -10.12
CA LEU A 368 16.98 -1.89 -8.95
C LEU A 368 16.21 -0.71 -8.37
N ASN A 369 15.01 -0.97 -7.85
CA ASN A 369 14.19 0.05 -7.20
C ASN A 369 14.73 0.39 -5.80
N GLY A 370 15.84 1.12 -5.75
CA GLY A 370 16.49 1.54 -4.52
C GLY A 370 17.67 2.48 -4.79
N ALA A 371 18.28 2.97 -3.72
CA ALA A 371 19.51 3.74 -3.78
C ALA A 371 20.65 2.93 -3.18
N TYR A 372 21.86 3.15 -3.68
CA TYR A 372 23.05 2.42 -3.25
C TYR A 372 24.25 3.33 -3.04
N TYR A 373 25.22 2.79 -2.32
CA TYR A 373 26.58 3.31 -2.24
C TYR A 373 27.54 2.16 -2.56
N PHE A 374 28.55 2.44 -3.36
CA PHE A 374 29.66 1.54 -3.65
C PHE A 374 30.96 2.33 -3.51
N ALA A 375 31.89 1.82 -2.71
CA ALA A 375 33.17 2.49 -2.46
C ALA A 375 34.17 2.34 -3.61
N GLY A 376 33.94 1.39 -4.53
CA GLY A 376 34.89 0.98 -5.56
C GLY A 376 35.58 -0.33 -5.20
N PHE A 377 35.86 -1.18 -6.20
CA PHE A 377 36.34 -2.55 -6.02
C PHE A 377 37.69 -2.66 -5.27
N ASN A 378 38.59 -1.71 -5.51
CA ASN A 378 39.92 -1.64 -4.89
C ASN A 378 40.04 -0.55 -3.80
N SER A 379 38.93 0.03 -3.34
CA SER A 379 39.01 1.08 -2.33
C SER A 379 39.56 0.54 -1.02
N LYS A 380 40.64 1.16 -0.53
CA LYS A 380 40.96 1.10 0.90
C LYS A 380 39.77 1.74 1.60
N SER A 381 39.24 1.08 2.60
CA SER A 381 37.92 1.34 3.17
C SER A 381 37.80 2.63 4.00
N ASP A 382 38.42 3.71 3.55
CA ASP A 382 38.44 4.98 4.25
C ASP A 382 37.01 5.53 4.23
N ARG A 383 36.39 5.53 5.42
CA ARG A 383 35.08 6.11 5.61
C ARG A 383 35.27 7.62 5.76
N PRO A 384 34.60 8.47 4.97
CA PRO A 384 34.73 9.92 5.14
C PRO A 384 34.28 10.29 6.55
N ASP A 385 35.10 11.05 7.29
CA ASP A 385 34.75 11.46 8.66
C ASP A 385 33.50 12.36 8.66
N TYR A 386 32.58 12.07 9.58
CA TYR A 386 31.46 12.95 9.91
C TYR A 386 31.74 13.64 11.25
N THR A 387 31.54 14.95 11.29
CA THR A 387 31.77 15.79 12.49
C THR A 387 30.51 16.55 12.91
N GLY A 388 29.38 16.29 12.25
CA GLY A 388 28.11 16.93 12.54
C GLY A 388 27.38 16.35 13.75
N LYS A 389 26.28 17.01 14.15
CA LYS A 389 25.41 16.50 15.23
C LYS A 389 24.63 15.28 14.76
N SER A 390 24.21 14.44 15.70
CA SER A 390 23.31 13.31 15.41
C SER A 390 22.02 13.78 14.75
N PRO A 391 21.63 13.20 13.60
CA PRO A 391 20.38 13.54 12.94
C PRO A 391 19.17 13.27 13.83
N GLN A 392 18.14 14.10 13.69
CA GLN A 392 16.83 13.86 14.29
C GLN A 392 16.00 13.01 13.33
N ILE A 393 15.44 11.92 13.85
CA ILE A 393 14.60 10.99 13.09
C ILE A 393 13.25 11.65 12.89
N THR A 394 12.69 11.53 11.68
CA THR A 394 11.33 11.93 11.38
C THR A 394 10.38 10.75 11.55
N GLU A 395 9.07 10.99 11.50
CA GLU A 395 8.10 9.89 11.59
C GLU A 395 8.16 8.95 10.38
N GLY A 396 8.71 9.42 9.25
CA GLY A 396 8.81 8.67 8.00
C GLY A 396 7.44 8.42 7.37
N ILE A 397 6.50 9.35 7.53
CA ILE A 397 5.12 9.22 7.04
C ILE A 397 4.98 10.04 5.76
N VAL A 398 4.67 9.35 4.66
CA VAL A 398 4.51 9.96 3.33
C VAL A 398 3.12 9.65 2.80
N SER A 399 2.38 10.69 2.40
CA SER A 399 1.02 10.55 1.86
C SER A 399 1.01 10.52 0.32
N TYR A 400 0.19 9.64 -0.24
CA TYR A 400 -0.11 9.50 -1.66
C TYR A 400 -1.63 9.54 -1.88
N PRO A 401 -2.28 10.70 -1.62
CA PRO A 401 -3.74 10.79 -1.55
C PRO A 401 -4.44 10.58 -2.91
N ASN A 402 -3.72 10.76 -4.01
CA ASN A 402 -4.22 10.63 -5.38
C ASN A 402 -3.89 9.27 -6.03
N LYS A 403 -3.37 8.29 -5.27
CA LYS A 403 -2.99 6.98 -5.80
C LYS A 403 -3.93 5.87 -5.35
N ILE A 404 -4.21 4.95 -6.27
CA ILE A 404 -4.82 3.65 -5.99
C ILE A 404 -3.72 2.59 -6.09
N TYR A 405 -3.59 1.79 -5.03
CA TYR A 405 -2.69 0.63 -5.01
C TYR A 405 -3.56 -0.60 -5.24
N THR A 406 -3.37 -1.27 -6.37
CA THR A 406 -4.11 -2.48 -6.73
C THR A 406 -3.21 -3.69 -6.60
N SER A 407 -3.67 -4.69 -5.85
CA SER A 407 -2.94 -5.94 -5.65
C SER A 407 -2.91 -6.79 -6.93
N GLU A 408 -2.02 -7.77 -7.00
CA GLU A 408 -2.09 -8.81 -8.03
C GLU A 408 -3.40 -9.62 -7.95
N VAL A 409 -3.80 -10.24 -9.07
CA VAL A 409 -5.03 -11.06 -9.13
C VAL A 409 -4.91 -12.21 -8.13
N ASN A 410 -5.94 -12.39 -7.30
CA ASN A 410 -6.00 -13.42 -6.26
C ASN A 410 -4.87 -13.34 -5.22
N ASN A 411 -4.09 -12.25 -5.15
CA ASN A 411 -3.01 -12.09 -4.17
C ASN A 411 -3.06 -10.70 -3.51
N PRO A 412 -3.59 -10.58 -2.29
CA PRO A 412 -3.73 -9.29 -1.59
C PRO A 412 -2.41 -8.78 -0.97
N PHE A 413 -1.32 -9.56 -1.02
CA PHE A 413 -0.04 -9.24 -0.37
C PHE A 413 1.01 -8.64 -1.32
N LYS A 414 0.73 -8.64 -2.63
CA LYS A 414 1.66 -8.11 -3.64
C LYS A 414 1.05 -6.92 -4.37
N PHE A 415 1.72 -5.78 -4.24
CA PHE A 415 1.42 -4.55 -4.97
C PHE A 415 2.60 -4.22 -5.88
N SER A 416 2.36 -4.17 -7.19
CA SER A 416 3.38 -3.82 -8.18
C SER A 416 3.26 -2.36 -8.61
N THR A 417 4.35 -1.80 -9.11
CA THR A 417 4.35 -0.46 -9.74
C THR A 417 3.38 -0.38 -10.91
N THR A 418 3.29 -1.44 -11.70
CA THR A 418 2.41 -1.53 -12.87
C THR A 418 0.93 -1.46 -12.52
N ASN A 419 0.56 -1.85 -11.29
CA ASN A 419 -0.81 -1.80 -10.79
C ASN A 419 -1.08 -0.58 -9.90
N THR A 420 -0.15 0.38 -9.82
CA THR A 420 -0.37 1.65 -9.11
C THR A 420 -0.88 2.70 -10.08
N THR A 421 -2.06 3.27 -9.82
CA THR A 421 -2.67 4.28 -10.69
C THR A 421 -2.81 5.62 -9.98
N SER A 422 -2.43 6.71 -10.65
CA SER A 422 -2.66 8.07 -10.16
C SER A 422 -3.91 8.69 -10.78
N ILE A 423 -4.73 9.36 -9.97
CA ILE A 423 -6.00 9.96 -10.38
C ILE A 423 -5.98 11.44 -10.02
N GLY A 424 -5.86 12.30 -11.04
CA GLY A 424 -5.81 13.75 -10.85
C GLY A 424 -4.73 14.20 -9.85
N THR A 425 -4.95 15.37 -9.27
CA THR A 425 -4.06 15.97 -8.25
C THR A 425 -4.69 16.04 -6.86
N GLY A 426 -6.00 15.84 -6.76
CA GLY A 426 -6.75 15.87 -5.51
C GLY A 426 -6.65 14.59 -4.67
N THR A 427 -7.46 14.52 -3.62
CA THR A 427 -7.53 13.35 -2.73
C THR A 427 -8.66 12.43 -3.14
N ILE A 428 -8.40 11.12 -3.17
CA ILE A 428 -9.44 10.11 -3.36
C ILE A 428 -10.21 9.96 -2.04
N LEU A 429 -11.51 10.24 -2.11
CA LEU A 429 -12.48 10.16 -1.03
C LEU A 429 -13.08 8.75 -0.91
N GLY A 430 -13.29 8.09 -2.05
CA GLY A 430 -13.64 6.68 -2.10
C GLY A 430 -13.79 6.12 -3.50
N ILE A 431 -13.97 4.81 -3.59
CA ILE A 431 -14.15 4.10 -4.86
C ILE A 431 -15.37 3.18 -4.80
N CYS A 432 -16.12 3.09 -5.89
CA CYS A 432 -17.34 2.28 -5.96
C CYS A 432 -17.61 1.84 -7.40
N THR A 433 -18.23 0.67 -7.57
CA THR A 433 -18.58 0.11 -8.88
C THR A 433 -20.07 0.22 -9.15
N ALA A 434 -20.48 0.55 -10.37
CA ALA A 434 -21.87 0.35 -10.81
C ALA A 434 -22.01 -1.05 -11.43
N ALA A 435 -21.83 -2.10 -10.64
CA ALA A 435 -21.96 -3.47 -11.10
C ALA A 435 -23.28 -4.06 -10.62
N LYS A 436 -24.09 -4.57 -11.57
CA LYS A 436 -25.21 -5.44 -11.24
C LYS A 436 -24.66 -6.79 -10.79
N ALA A 437 -25.18 -7.34 -9.70
CA ALA A 437 -24.85 -8.68 -9.24
C ALA A 437 -25.34 -9.72 -10.29
N LEU A 438 -24.57 -9.95 -11.34
CA LEU A 438 -24.79 -11.00 -12.33
C LEU A 438 -23.94 -12.21 -11.95
N SER A 439 -24.57 -13.38 -11.86
CA SER A 439 -23.92 -14.67 -11.62
C SER A 439 -22.67 -14.82 -12.50
N GLU A 440 -21.53 -15.07 -11.85
CA GLU A 440 -20.30 -15.69 -12.35
C GLU A 440 -20.16 -15.71 -13.90
N GLY A 441 -19.69 -14.62 -14.51
CA GLY A 441 -19.38 -14.66 -15.95
C GLY A 441 -19.09 -13.36 -16.69
N GLN A 442 -19.42 -12.18 -16.13
CA GLN A 442 -19.16 -10.88 -16.78
C GLN A 442 -18.26 -9.96 -15.93
N PHE A 443 -17.08 -10.48 -15.56
CA PHE A 443 -16.07 -9.69 -14.84
C PHE A 443 -15.46 -8.61 -15.77
N GLY A 444 -15.47 -7.34 -15.33
CA GLY A 444 -14.71 -6.25 -15.95
C GLY A 444 -15.43 -5.34 -16.95
N GLN A 445 -16.74 -5.49 -17.19
CA GLN A 445 -17.48 -4.59 -18.10
C GLN A 445 -17.95 -3.28 -17.44
N PHE A 446 -18.03 -3.22 -16.11
CA PHE A 446 -18.53 -2.05 -15.40
C PHE A 446 -17.39 -1.14 -14.93
N PRO A 447 -17.47 0.19 -15.13
CA PRO A 447 -16.44 1.11 -14.70
C PRO A 447 -16.36 1.17 -13.17
N LEU A 448 -15.14 1.18 -12.64
CA LEU A 448 -14.88 1.54 -11.24
C LEU A 448 -14.83 3.06 -11.15
N TYR A 449 -15.66 3.68 -10.32
CA TYR A 449 -15.62 5.12 -10.10
C TYR A 449 -14.71 5.48 -8.93
N ALA A 450 -13.92 6.53 -9.10
CA ALA A 450 -13.15 7.16 -8.03
C ALA A 450 -13.69 8.55 -7.75
N PHE A 451 -14.19 8.73 -6.53
CA PHE A 451 -14.68 10.00 -6.00
C PHE A 451 -13.48 10.76 -5.44
N THR A 452 -13.23 11.95 -5.96
CA THR A 452 -12.12 12.80 -5.52
C THR A 452 -12.61 14.18 -5.13
N THR A 453 -11.72 14.97 -4.52
CA THR A 453 -11.96 16.39 -4.21
C THR A 453 -12.12 17.28 -5.44
N GLU A 454 -11.91 16.74 -6.65
CA GLU A 454 -11.99 17.47 -7.93
C GLU A 454 -13.16 17.01 -8.80
N GLY A 455 -13.89 15.96 -8.39
CA GLY A 455 -14.99 15.37 -9.14
C GLY A 455 -14.97 13.84 -9.10
N VAL A 456 -15.74 13.21 -9.98
CA VAL A 456 -15.82 11.74 -10.08
C VAL A 456 -15.18 11.26 -11.38
N TRP A 457 -14.25 10.32 -11.26
CA TRP A 457 -13.51 9.71 -12.37
C TRP A 457 -14.03 8.31 -12.63
N ALA A 458 -14.22 7.92 -13.89
CA ALA A 458 -14.32 6.51 -14.25
C ALA A 458 -12.94 5.95 -14.56
N LEU A 459 -12.68 4.77 -14.06
CA LEU A 459 -11.48 4.01 -14.29
C LEU A 459 -11.78 2.92 -15.32
N GLU A 460 -11.07 3.00 -16.44
CA GLU A 460 -11.08 1.95 -17.45
C GLU A 460 -10.16 0.82 -16.98
N VAL A 461 -10.66 -0.42 -17.02
CA VAL A 461 -9.89 -1.62 -16.71
C VAL A 461 -9.20 -2.09 -17.98
N SER A 462 -7.88 -2.14 -17.99
CA SER A 462 -7.10 -2.67 -19.10
C SER A 462 -7.25 -4.20 -19.19
N SER A 463 -6.82 -4.80 -20.30
CA SER A 463 -6.77 -6.26 -20.46
C SER A 463 -5.87 -6.96 -19.43
N THR A 464 -4.95 -6.23 -18.79
CA THR A 464 -4.09 -6.74 -17.71
C THR A 464 -4.68 -6.50 -16.32
N GLY A 465 -5.85 -5.86 -16.22
CA GLY A 465 -6.52 -5.54 -14.96
C GLY A 465 -6.02 -4.29 -14.24
N SER A 466 -5.13 -3.51 -14.86
CA SER A 466 -4.70 -2.20 -14.35
C SER A 466 -5.73 -1.12 -14.68
N TYR A 467 -5.78 -0.06 -13.88
CA TYR A 467 -6.68 1.06 -14.15
C TYR A 467 -6.00 2.14 -15.00
N SER A 468 -6.80 2.83 -15.79
CA SER A 468 -6.42 4.11 -16.38
C SER A 468 -7.52 5.14 -16.15
N ALA A 469 -7.10 6.36 -15.82
CA ALA A 469 -7.97 7.51 -15.61
C ALA A 469 -7.68 8.54 -16.71
N ARG A 470 -8.68 8.93 -17.51
CA ARG A 470 -8.50 9.92 -18.60
C ARG A 470 -9.02 11.30 -18.23
N GLN A 471 -10.30 11.40 -17.87
CA GLN A 471 -10.96 12.66 -17.52
C GLN A 471 -12.09 12.42 -16.52
N PRO A 472 -12.42 13.39 -15.66
CA PRO A 472 -13.55 13.27 -14.75
C PRO A 472 -14.87 13.23 -15.55
N ILE A 473 -15.78 12.34 -15.16
CA ILE A 473 -17.14 12.24 -15.74
C ILE A 473 -17.99 13.43 -15.28
N THR A 474 -17.90 13.76 -14.00
CA THR A 474 -18.57 14.93 -13.43
C THR A 474 -17.61 15.70 -12.53
N ARG A 475 -17.84 17.01 -12.43
CA ARG A 475 -17.16 17.92 -11.50
C ARG A 475 -17.88 18.03 -10.16
N ASP A 476 -19.03 17.36 -10.00
CA ASP A 476 -19.71 17.29 -8.72
C ASP A 476 -18.83 16.53 -7.71
N VAL A 477 -18.61 17.15 -6.56
CA VAL A 477 -17.76 16.60 -5.50
C VAL A 477 -18.62 15.98 -4.42
N CYS A 478 -18.28 14.74 -4.05
CA CYS A 478 -18.91 14.04 -2.94
C CYS A 478 -18.61 14.77 -1.62
N ILE A 479 -19.65 15.11 -0.85
CA ILE A 479 -19.49 15.83 0.43
C ILE A 479 -19.25 14.90 1.62
N ASP A 480 -19.65 13.63 1.50
CA ASP A 480 -19.47 12.61 2.54
C ASP A 480 -19.20 11.25 1.87
N PRO A 481 -18.01 10.65 2.02
CA PRO A 481 -17.69 9.34 1.45
C PRO A 481 -18.64 8.22 1.89
N GLU A 482 -19.22 8.31 3.09
CA GLU A 482 -20.18 7.31 3.61
C GLU A 482 -21.55 7.39 2.92
N SER A 483 -21.79 8.45 2.14
CA SER A 483 -22.99 8.59 1.31
C SER A 483 -22.90 7.84 -0.02
N ILE A 484 -21.73 7.33 -0.39
CA ILE A 484 -21.53 6.59 -1.65
C ILE A 484 -22.24 5.25 -1.53
N THR A 485 -23.25 5.03 -2.35
CA THR A 485 -24.08 3.83 -2.29
C THR A 485 -24.22 3.21 -3.68
N GLN A 486 -23.73 1.98 -3.81
CA GLN A 486 -23.94 1.17 -5.00
C GLN A 486 -25.39 0.73 -5.09
N ILE A 487 -25.97 0.90 -6.27
CA ILE A 487 -27.24 0.27 -6.67
C ILE A 487 -26.99 -0.48 -8.00
N ASP A 488 -27.98 -1.23 -8.51
CA ASP A 488 -27.84 -2.08 -9.72
C ASP A 488 -26.87 -1.57 -10.80
N ASN A 489 -27.29 -0.60 -11.61
CA ASN A 489 -26.51 -0.09 -12.75
C ASN A 489 -26.00 1.35 -12.50
N ALA A 490 -25.97 1.79 -11.25
CA ALA A 490 -25.63 3.16 -10.90
C ALA A 490 -25.02 3.28 -9.51
N VAL A 491 -24.42 4.44 -9.23
CA VAL A 491 -23.93 4.80 -7.90
C VAL A 491 -24.58 6.11 -7.47
N LEU A 492 -25.05 6.14 -6.24
CA LEU A 492 -25.59 7.33 -5.59
C LEU A 492 -24.53 7.97 -4.73
N PHE A 493 -24.51 9.30 -4.67
CA PHE A 493 -23.66 10.03 -3.75
C PHE A 493 -24.22 11.41 -3.45
N ALA A 494 -23.99 11.90 -2.23
CA ALA A 494 -24.41 13.24 -1.82
C ALA A 494 -23.41 14.29 -2.29
N THR A 495 -23.93 15.44 -2.73
CA THR A 495 -23.16 16.62 -3.16
C THR A 495 -23.77 17.89 -2.58
N GLN A 496 -23.10 19.04 -2.74
CA GLN A 496 -23.67 20.33 -2.33
C GLN A 496 -24.96 20.70 -3.07
N ARG A 497 -25.18 20.15 -4.27
CA ARG A 497 -26.40 20.37 -5.06
C ARG A 497 -27.54 19.46 -4.61
N GLY A 498 -27.23 18.23 -4.22
CA GLY A 498 -28.21 17.20 -3.96
C GLY A 498 -27.64 15.80 -4.09
N ILE A 499 -28.52 14.81 -4.17
CA ILE A 499 -28.16 13.41 -4.41
C ILE A 499 -28.03 13.18 -5.91
N MET A 500 -26.83 12.78 -6.31
CA MET A 500 -26.49 12.50 -7.70
C MET A 500 -26.60 11.00 -7.95
N LEU A 501 -27.30 10.64 -9.03
CA LEU A 501 -27.36 9.30 -9.59
C LEU A 501 -26.38 9.25 -10.77
N LEU A 502 -25.30 8.49 -10.63
CA LEU A 502 -24.28 8.29 -11.66
C LEU A 502 -24.45 6.92 -12.31
N SER A 503 -24.73 6.90 -13.61
CA SER A 503 -24.80 5.69 -14.42
C SER A 503 -24.01 5.89 -15.72
N GLY A 504 -23.00 5.04 -15.94
CA GLY A 504 -22.02 5.20 -17.01
C GLY A 504 -21.37 6.58 -16.97
N SER A 505 -21.53 7.35 -18.05
CA SER A 505 -21.01 8.71 -18.17
C SER A 505 -22.03 9.80 -17.80
N THR A 506 -23.20 9.43 -17.27
CA THR A 506 -24.29 10.37 -16.98
C THR A 506 -24.49 10.54 -15.49
N SER A 507 -24.53 11.79 -15.02
CA SER A 507 -24.79 12.16 -13.63
C SER A 507 -26.02 13.05 -13.57
N THR A 508 -27.07 12.62 -12.85
CA THR A 508 -28.34 13.35 -12.73
C THR A 508 -28.71 13.56 -11.27
N CYS A 509 -29.10 14.78 -10.89
CA CYS A 509 -29.59 15.07 -9.55
C CYS A 509 -31.04 14.56 -9.40
N ILE A 510 -31.27 13.61 -8.51
CA ILE A 510 -32.62 13.05 -8.25
C ILE A 510 -33.37 13.79 -7.15
N SER A 511 -32.69 14.66 -6.39
CA SER A 511 -33.28 15.38 -5.26
C SER A 511 -33.67 16.83 -5.58
N ASP A 512 -33.59 17.28 -6.84
CA ASP A 512 -33.96 18.65 -7.24
C ASP A 512 -35.42 18.98 -6.83
N ALA A 513 -36.30 17.98 -6.75
CA ALA A 513 -37.71 18.15 -6.35
C ALA A 513 -37.93 18.46 -4.84
N ILE A 514 -36.97 18.10 -3.98
CA ILE A 514 -37.07 18.23 -2.52
C ILE A 514 -36.05 19.21 -1.92
N ASP A 515 -35.30 19.94 -2.77
CA ASP A 515 -34.35 20.98 -2.33
C ASP A 515 -35.07 22.20 -1.74
N GLY A 516 -35.49 22.07 -0.49
CA GLY A 516 -36.06 23.14 0.33
C GLY A 516 -34.96 23.94 1.02
N THR A 517 -34.98 25.28 0.87
CA THR A 517 -34.01 26.19 1.49
C THR A 517 -34.39 26.65 2.89
N GLN A 518 -35.64 26.41 3.31
CA GLN A 518 -36.16 26.83 4.62
C GLN A 518 -36.51 25.60 5.44
N SER A 519 -36.26 25.67 6.74
CA SER A 519 -36.77 24.70 7.69
C SER A 519 -38.30 24.79 7.79
N PHE A 520 -38.93 23.66 8.10
CA PHE A 520 -40.34 23.58 8.38
C PHE A 520 -40.56 22.74 9.63
N SER A 521 -40.97 23.38 10.72
CA SER A 521 -41.43 22.69 11.92
C SER A 521 -42.94 22.55 11.90
N LEU A 522 -43.42 21.33 12.12
CA LEU A 522 -44.85 21.10 12.28
C LEU A 522 -45.37 21.72 13.58
N ASN A 523 -44.54 21.85 14.63
CA ASN A 523 -44.94 22.48 15.88
C ASN A 523 -45.20 23.99 15.75
N GLU A 524 -44.51 24.66 14.83
CA GLU A 524 -44.72 26.09 14.52
C GLU A 524 -45.95 26.31 13.62
N PHE A 525 -46.45 25.25 12.97
CA PHE A 525 -47.63 25.34 12.13
C PHE A 525 -48.92 25.38 12.99
N PRO A 526 -49.90 26.25 12.67
CA PRO A 526 -51.16 26.31 13.39
C PRO A 526 -51.87 24.95 13.43
N SER A 527 -52.25 24.51 14.63
CA SER A 527 -52.81 23.17 14.88
C SER A 527 -51.88 22.01 14.50
N GLY A 528 -50.61 22.26 14.21
CA GLY A 528 -49.62 21.26 13.85
C GLY A 528 -49.33 20.24 14.95
N PRO A 529 -49.14 20.62 16.23
CA PRO A 529 -49.00 19.65 17.32
C PRO A 529 -50.22 18.72 17.44
N ALA A 530 -51.43 19.22 17.15
CA ALA A 530 -52.65 18.42 17.15
C ALA A 530 -52.71 17.46 15.95
N LEU A 531 -52.29 17.91 14.76
CA LEU A 531 -52.16 17.05 13.57
C LEU A 531 -51.13 15.95 13.80
N LEU A 532 -49.98 16.29 14.38
CA LEU A 532 -48.91 15.35 14.72
C LEU A 532 -49.41 14.30 15.70
N LYS A 533 -50.03 14.73 16.81
CA LYS A 533 -50.59 13.82 17.82
C LYS A 533 -51.67 12.89 17.26
N LEU A 534 -52.44 13.34 16.26
CA LEU A 534 -53.47 12.54 15.61
C LEU A 534 -52.89 11.49 14.65
N ALA A 535 -51.78 11.79 13.99
CA ALA A 535 -51.14 10.89 13.02
C ALA A 535 -50.11 9.96 13.69
N TYR A 536 -49.29 10.50 14.59
CA TYR A 536 -48.16 9.84 15.24
C TYR A 536 -48.10 10.21 16.73
N PRO A 537 -48.88 9.53 17.60
CA PRO A 537 -49.00 9.90 19.01
C PRO A 537 -47.70 9.84 19.82
N HIS A 538 -46.72 9.05 19.35
CA HIS A 538 -45.43 8.85 19.99
C HIS A 538 -44.39 9.91 19.63
N LEU A 539 -44.59 10.63 18.52
CA LEU A 539 -43.68 11.69 18.06
C LEU A 539 -43.96 13.01 18.79
N LYS A 540 -42.93 13.60 19.38
CA LYS A 540 -43.03 14.89 20.10
C LYS A 540 -42.99 16.09 19.15
N ASP A 541 -42.15 16.02 18.13
CA ASP A 541 -41.97 17.06 17.11
C ASP A 541 -41.41 16.44 15.83
N ILE A 542 -41.66 17.10 14.70
CA ILE A 542 -41.01 16.86 13.43
C ILE A 542 -40.54 18.22 12.90
N CYS A 543 -39.23 18.43 12.95
CA CYS A 543 -38.56 19.60 12.39
C CYS A 543 -37.79 19.19 11.13
N ILE A 544 -38.32 19.58 9.97
CA ILE A 544 -37.69 19.32 8.69
C ILE A 544 -36.66 20.41 8.45
N ILE A 545 -35.39 20.06 8.44
CA ILE A 545 -34.27 20.98 8.17
C ILE A 545 -34.09 21.16 6.65
N PRO A 546 -33.42 22.22 6.19
CA PRO A 546 -33.06 22.37 4.78
C PRO A 546 -32.38 21.12 4.25
N PHE A 547 -32.76 20.66 3.06
CA PHE A 547 -32.31 19.36 2.54
C PHE A 547 -30.79 19.28 2.41
N ARG A 548 -30.13 20.40 2.05
CA ARG A 548 -28.68 20.48 1.97
C ARG A 548 -27.98 20.35 3.32
N GLU A 549 -28.64 20.73 4.42
CA GLU A 549 -28.11 20.48 5.78
C GLU A 549 -28.29 19.03 6.18
N PHE A 550 -29.44 18.43 5.81
CA PHE A 550 -29.70 17.00 6.01
C PHE A 550 -28.62 16.13 5.35
N LEU A 551 -28.18 16.48 4.14
CA LEU A 551 -27.20 15.69 3.38
C LEU A 551 -25.77 15.66 3.98
N LYS A 552 -25.41 16.60 4.85
CA LYS A 552 -24.03 16.70 5.37
C LYS A 552 -23.58 15.47 6.16
N THR A 553 -24.53 14.76 6.76
CA THR A 553 -24.30 13.55 7.55
C THR A 553 -25.31 12.45 7.17
N SER A 554 -25.77 12.47 5.92
CA SER A 554 -26.75 11.50 5.43
C SER A 554 -26.07 10.26 4.87
N ARG A 555 -26.72 9.12 5.03
CA ARG A 555 -26.36 7.85 4.41
C ARG A 555 -27.55 7.30 3.63
N MET A 556 -27.29 6.34 2.75
CA MET A 556 -28.34 5.76 1.91
C MET A 556 -28.37 4.23 2.04
N LEU A 557 -29.57 3.69 2.00
CA LEU A 557 -29.86 2.26 1.87
C LEU A 557 -30.58 2.04 0.55
N TYR A 558 -30.37 0.87 -0.05
CA TYR A 558 -31.06 0.49 -1.26
C TYR A 558 -31.82 -0.82 -1.05
N ASP A 559 -33.13 -0.74 -1.21
CA ASP A 559 -34.05 -1.87 -1.20
C ASP A 559 -34.20 -2.39 -2.63
N TYR A 560 -33.54 -3.52 -2.91
CA TYR A 560 -33.48 -4.09 -4.26
C TYR A 560 -34.84 -4.65 -4.72
N PHE A 561 -35.65 -5.17 -3.80
CA PHE A 561 -36.94 -5.78 -4.14
C PHE A 561 -37.93 -4.76 -4.72
N HIS A 562 -38.01 -3.59 -4.10
CA HIS A 562 -38.99 -2.57 -4.47
C HIS A 562 -38.36 -1.35 -5.15
N GLN A 563 -37.04 -1.40 -5.41
CA GLN A 563 -36.28 -0.33 -6.04
C GLN A 563 -36.44 1.02 -5.33
N ARG A 564 -36.34 0.99 -3.99
CA ARG A 564 -36.48 2.16 -3.10
C ARG A 564 -35.13 2.56 -2.53
N ILE A 565 -34.83 3.86 -2.54
CA ILE A 565 -33.65 4.44 -1.88
C ILE A 565 -34.11 5.11 -0.61
N ILE A 566 -33.55 4.72 0.53
CA ILE A 566 -33.84 5.32 1.83
C ILE A 566 -32.65 6.17 2.24
N VAL A 567 -32.85 7.49 2.29
CA VAL A 567 -31.84 8.47 2.67
C VAL A 567 -32.12 8.90 4.11
N TYR A 568 -31.26 8.51 5.02
CA TYR A 568 -31.43 8.78 6.44
C TYR A 568 -30.29 9.63 6.98
N ASN A 569 -30.56 10.33 8.08
CA ASN A 569 -29.57 11.05 8.86
C ASN A 569 -29.77 10.64 10.31
N SER A 570 -28.76 10.05 10.95
CA SER A 570 -28.87 9.51 12.31
C SER A 570 -29.24 10.55 13.37
N SER A 571 -29.05 11.84 13.09
CA SER A 571 -29.44 12.94 13.98
C SER A 571 -30.90 13.37 13.80
N GLN A 572 -31.66 12.77 12.88
CA GLN A 572 -33.03 13.16 12.53
C GLN A 572 -33.99 12.00 12.75
N SER A 573 -35.21 12.31 13.19
CA SER A 573 -36.30 11.33 13.44
C SER A 573 -37.05 10.92 12.17
N TYR A 574 -36.56 11.29 10.99
CA TYR A 574 -37.18 11.01 9.71
C TYR A 574 -36.14 10.69 8.64
N ALA A 575 -36.55 9.91 7.65
CA ALA A 575 -35.77 9.60 6.46
C ALA A 575 -36.58 9.92 5.20
N TYR A 576 -35.88 10.23 4.12
CA TYR A 576 -36.49 10.40 2.80
C TYR A 576 -36.47 9.07 2.05
N VAL A 577 -37.54 8.76 1.34
CA VAL A 577 -37.63 7.56 0.51
C VAL A 577 -37.85 7.97 -0.94
N PHE A 578 -37.01 7.51 -1.85
CA PHE A 578 -37.19 7.72 -3.29
C PHE A 578 -37.53 6.40 -3.97
N SER A 579 -38.63 6.38 -4.71
CA SER A 579 -39.00 5.24 -5.56
C SER A 579 -38.41 5.45 -6.96
N LEU A 580 -37.54 4.54 -7.41
CA LEU A 580 -36.99 4.59 -8.77
C LEU A 580 -38.08 4.36 -9.83
N GLU A 581 -39.13 3.59 -9.50
CA GLU A 581 -40.25 3.31 -10.40
C GLU A 581 -41.11 4.55 -10.66
N SER A 582 -41.57 5.20 -9.58
CA SER A 582 -42.48 6.36 -9.69
C SER A 582 -41.74 7.69 -9.84
N LYS A 583 -40.42 7.72 -9.57
CA LYS A 583 -39.56 8.92 -9.50
C LYS A 583 -40.09 9.98 -8.53
N ARG A 584 -40.67 9.52 -7.42
CA ARG A 584 -41.26 10.38 -6.38
C ARG A 584 -40.56 10.17 -5.04
N TRP A 585 -40.51 11.26 -4.29
CA TRP A 585 -40.02 11.29 -2.92
C TRP A 585 -41.18 11.18 -1.93
N GLY A 586 -40.95 10.43 -0.87
CA GLY A 586 -41.75 10.38 0.35
C GLY A 586 -40.86 10.56 1.58
N MET A 587 -41.49 10.54 2.75
CA MET A 587 -40.80 10.57 4.04
C MET A 587 -41.36 9.49 4.95
N ILE A 588 -40.49 8.88 5.75
CA ILE A 588 -40.84 7.92 6.78
C ILE A 588 -40.26 8.36 8.12
N GLU A 589 -40.84 7.87 9.21
CA GLU A 589 -40.18 7.91 10.52
C GLU A 589 -38.90 7.07 10.47
N SER A 590 -37.84 7.53 11.13
CA SER A 590 -36.55 6.88 11.12
C SER A 590 -35.91 6.89 12.50
N ASP A 591 -35.51 5.71 12.96
CA ASP A 591 -34.62 5.50 14.10
C ASP A 591 -33.27 4.88 13.67
N ILE A 592 -32.91 5.05 12.40
CA ILE A 592 -31.72 4.41 11.83
C ILE A 592 -30.45 5.07 12.36
N ALA A 593 -29.64 4.30 13.07
CA ALA A 593 -28.31 4.69 13.55
C ALA A 593 -27.22 4.41 12.50
N SER A 594 -27.26 3.24 11.85
CA SER A 594 -26.25 2.84 10.86
C SER A 594 -26.80 1.86 9.82
N SER A 595 -26.18 1.84 8.63
CA SER A 595 -26.52 0.98 7.52
C SER A 595 -25.76 -0.34 7.60
N VAL A 596 -26.40 -1.43 7.19
CA VAL A 596 -25.76 -2.75 7.06
C VAL A 596 -25.62 -3.06 5.58
N ASN A 597 -24.40 -3.40 5.14
CA ASN A 597 -24.19 -3.83 3.76
C ASN A 597 -24.80 -5.22 3.56
N SER A 598 -26.03 -5.26 3.05
CA SER A 598 -26.78 -6.48 2.77
C SER A 598 -27.32 -6.44 1.34
N TYR A 599 -27.36 -7.61 0.71
CA TYR A 599 -28.02 -7.82 -0.58
C TYR A 599 -28.85 -9.10 -0.47
N PRO A 600 -30.11 -9.11 -0.93
CA PRO A 600 -30.85 -7.99 -1.57
C PRO A 600 -31.62 -7.08 -0.60
N GLU A 601 -31.57 -7.35 0.71
CA GLU A 601 -32.40 -6.68 1.72
C GLU A 601 -31.83 -5.33 2.18
N ALA A 602 -32.69 -4.33 2.39
CA ALA A 602 -32.33 -3.06 3.00
C ALA A 602 -32.33 -3.16 4.53
N LEU A 603 -31.20 -3.59 5.09
CA LEU A 603 -31.01 -3.77 6.53
C LEU A 603 -30.32 -2.56 7.18
N ALA A 604 -30.79 -2.17 8.37
CA ALA A 604 -30.20 -1.08 9.14
C ALA A 604 -30.26 -1.35 10.65
N MET A 605 -29.36 -0.74 11.42
CA MET A 605 -29.36 -0.83 12.88
C MET A 605 -30.08 0.39 13.49
N SER A 606 -30.97 0.16 14.46
CA SER A 606 -31.61 1.23 15.23
C SER A 606 -30.68 1.79 16.34
N HIS A 607 -31.03 2.92 16.94
CA HIS A 607 -30.29 3.45 18.09
C HIS A 607 -30.36 2.54 19.33
N ASN A 608 -31.36 1.66 19.39
CA ASN A 608 -31.53 0.67 20.45
C ASN A 608 -30.77 -0.64 20.19
N GLY A 609 -30.07 -0.77 19.05
CA GLY A 609 -29.35 -1.98 18.67
C GLY A 609 -30.24 -3.07 18.07
N GLU A 610 -31.42 -2.71 17.57
CA GLU A 610 -32.32 -3.62 16.86
C GLU A 610 -32.04 -3.57 15.34
N LEU A 611 -32.08 -4.73 14.69
CA LEU A 611 -31.92 -4.83 13.24
C LEU A 611 -33.28 -4.59 12.57
N LEU A 612 -33.38 -3.51 11.80
CA LEU A 612 -34.55 -3.10 11.03
C LEU A 612 -34.44 -3.64 9.60
N ASN A 613 -35.51 -4.25 9.09
CA ASN A 613 -35.63 -4.70 7.70
C ASN A 613 -36.63 -3.82 6.95
N PHE A 614 -36.16 -2.99 6.02
CA PHE A 614 -37.01 -2.12 5.21
C PHE A 614 -37.52 -2.79 3.93
N SER A 615 -37.07 -4.02 3.64
CA SER A 615 -37.54 -4.82 2.51
C SER A 615 -38.73 -5.71 2.89
N GLU A 616 -39.09 -5.82 4.16
CA GLU A 616 -40.29 -6.53 4.58
C GLU A 616 -41.52 -5.61 4.52
N GLU A 617 -42.59 -6.09 3.88
CA GLU A 617 -43.88 -5.40 3.87
C GLU A 617 -44.78 -5.99 4.97
N ASP A 618 -45.09 -5.19 6.00
CA ASP A 618 -46.08 -5.58 7.00
C ASP A 618 -47.49 -5.27 6.48
N ALA A 619 -47.97 -6.13 5.58
CA ALA A 619 -49.24 -5.99 4.87
C ALA A 619 -50.49 -6.12 5.77
N THR A 620 -50.32 -6.44 7.05
CA THR A 620 -51.44 -6.82 7.91
C THR A 620 -52.15 -5.63 8.57
N GLN A 621 -51.51 -4.46 8.65
CA GLN A 621 -52.08 -3.30 9.34
C GLN A 621 -52.20 -2.05 8.45
N PRO A 622 -53.31 -1.30 8.56
CA PRO A 622 -53.44 0.00 7.92
C PRO A 622 -52.34 0.98 8.36
N VAL A 623 -51.70 1.63 7.39
CA VAL A 623 -50.63 2.60 7.61
C VAL A 623 -51.22 4.00 7.76
N THR A 624 -50.91 4.65 8.88
CA THR A 624 -51.27 6.06 9.07
C THR A 624 -50.25 6.95 8.38
N SER A 625 -50.72 7.87 7.55
CA SER A 625 -49.93 8.82 6.78
C SER A 625 -50.42 10.25 7.01
N LEU A 626 -49.49 11.18 7.17
CA LEU A 626 -49.77 12.62 7.23
C LEU A 626 -49.24 13.28 5.96
N LEU A 627 -50.15 13.92 5.21
CA LEU A 627 -49.81 14.75 4.08
C LEU A 627 -50.09 16.21 4.42
N LEU A 628 -49.10 17.08 4.20
CA LEU A 628 -49.27 18.52 4.28
C LEU A 628 -48.75 19.14 2.99
N THR A 629 -49.61 19.85 2.27
CA THR A 629 -49.20 20.50 1.03
C THR A 629 -48.30 21.70 1.31
N ARG A 630 -47.38 21.99 0.38
CA ARG A 630 -46.84 23.35 0.22
C ARG A 630 -48.01 24.34 -0.05
N PRO A 631 -47.82 25.66 0.11
CA PRO A 631 -48.84 26.64 -0.23
C PRO A 631 -49.36 26.40 -1.66
N VAL A 632 -50.63 26.03 -1.77
CA VAL A 632 -51.26 25.72 -3.05
C VAL A 632 -51.67 27.05 -3.69
N LYS A 633 -51.24 27.25 -4.93
CA LYS A 633 -51.74 28.31 -5.79
C LYS A 633 -52.97 27.79 -6.53
N ILE A 634 -54.08 28.48 -6.36
CA ILE A 634 -55.33 28.24 -7.09
C ILE A 634 -55.51 29.46 -7.99
N ASP A 635 -55.52 29.28 -9.30
CA ASP A 635 -55.58 30.35 -10.31
C ASP A 635 -54.69 31.58 -9.99
N ASP A 636 -55.26 32.79 -10.03
CA ASP A 636 -54.56 34.07 -9.86
C ASP A 636 -54.02 34.22 -8.42
N PRO A 637 -52.71 34.24 -8.19
CA PRO A 637 -52.11 34.30 -6.85
C PRO A 637 -52.48 35.56 -6.04
N ASN A 638 -52.90 36.64 -6.71
CA ASN A 638 -53.18 37.93 -6.06
C ASN A 638 -54.64 38.09 -5.65
N LEU A 639 -55.52 37.20 -6.13
CA LEU A 639 -56.95 37.28 -5.88
C LEU A 639 -57.33 36.50 -4.62
N PHE A 640 -58.14 37.15 -3.77
CA PHE A 640 -58.74 36.56 -2.59
C PHE A 640 -59.81 35.54 -2.95
N LYS A 641 -59.73 34.33 -2.40
CA LYS A 641 -60.66 33.23 -2.72
C LYS A 641 -61.31 32.70 -1.46
N THR A 642 -62.54 32.22 -1.58
CA THR A 642 -63.21 31.43 -0.55
C THR A 642 -63.40 30.02 -1.11
N ILE A 643 -62.79 29.01 -0.49
CA ILE A 643 -63.06 27.60 -0.83
C ILE A 643 -64.40 27.21 -0.23
N ASP A 644 -65.28 26.64 -1.04
CA ASP A 644 -66.60 26.16 -0.60
C ASP A 644 -66.67 24.63 -0.48
N THR A 645 -65.85 23.94 -1.27
CA THR A 645 -65.82 22.48 -1.36
C THR A 645 -64.40 21.98 -1.55
N LEU A 646 -64.02 21.00 -0.73
CA LEU A 646 -62.77 20.26 -0.81
C LEU A 646 -63.09 18.76 -0.71
N ILE A 647 -62.66 17.97 -1.70
CA ILE A 647 -62.93 16.53 -1.75
C ILE A 647 -61.65 15.78 -2.05
N GLN A 648 -61.24 14.87 -1.15
CA GLN A 648 -60.15 13.93 -1.41
C GLN A 648 -60.64 12.79 -2.31
N ARG A 649 -59.84 12.41 -3.31
CA ARG A 649 -60.15 11.42 -4.34
C ARG A 649 -59.16 10.26 -4.26
N GLY A 650 -59.68 9.05 -4.37
CA GLY A 650 -58.87 7.83 -4.36
C GLY A 650 -59.72 6.59 -4.12
N SER A 651 -59.05 5.47 -3.89
CA SER A 651 -59.66 4.20 -3.48
C SER A 651 -59.40 4.00 -2.00
N PHE A 652 -60.41 4.17 -1.14
CA PHE A 652 -60.29 3.93 0.30
C PHE A 652 -61.68 3.85 0.94
N ASN A 653 -61.74 3.21 2.11
CA ASN A 653 -62.98 3.11 2.88
C ASN A 653 -63.42 4.46 3.45
N ASN A 654 -64.73 4.61 3.65
CA ASN A 654 -65.28 5.82 4.25
C ASN A 654 -64.81 5.94 5.71
N GLY A 655 -64.27 7.11 6.08
CA GLY A 655 -63.66 7.35 7.40
C GLY A 655 -62.15 7.13 7.46
N SER A 656 -61.52 6.57 6.41
CA SER A 656 -60.06 6.42 6.32
C SER A 656 -59.32 7.75 6.16
N ILE A 657 -60.02 8.82 5.77
CA ILE A 657 -59.43 10.13 5.49
C ILE A 657 -59.98 11.19 6.43
N LYS A 658 -59.10 11.91 7.12
CA LYS A 658 -59.39 13.14 7.85
C LYS A 658 -58.63 14.29 7.18
N GLN A 659 -59.20 15.48 7.15
CA GLN A 659 -58.57 16.62 6.46
C GLN A 659 -58.83 17.95 7.16
N ALA A 660 -57.89 18.88 7.02
CA ALA A 660 -57.99 20.25 7.51
C ALA A 660 -57.50 21.24 6.46
N LEU A 661 -58.21 22.35 6.32
CA LEU A 661 -57.94 23.42 5.38
C LEU A 661 -57.46 24.66 6.13
N PHE A 662 -56.34 25.23 5.67
CA PHE A 662 -55.74 26.43 6.22
C PHE A 662 -55.61 27.51 5.15
N GLY A 663 -55.80 28.77 5.53
CA GLY A 663 -55.67 29.94 4.67
C GLY A 663 -54.57 30.89 5.12
N SER A 664 -53.93 31.57 4.17
CA SER A 664 -52.95 32.63 4.45
C SER A 664 -53.04 33.77 3.43
N ASN A 665 -52.64 34.96 3.87
CA ASN A 665 -52.58 36.17 3.04
C ASN A 665 -51.14 36.62 2.74
N ASP A 666 -50.15 36.12 3.47
CA ASP A 666 -48.75 36.55 3.43
C ASP A 666 -47.74 35.39 3.33
N TYR A 667 -48.24 34.16 3.15
CA TYR A 667 -47.48 32.91 3.07
C TYR A 667 -46.75 32.51 4.37
N ARG A 668 -46.85 33.31 5.44
CA ARG A 668 -46.17 33.10 6.73
C ARG A 668 -47.16 32.74 7.82
N HIS A 669 -48.21 33.54 7.98
CA HIS A 669 -49.24 33.32 9.00
C HIS A 669 -50.39 32.51 8.39
N TRP A 670 -50.64 31.34 8.97
CA TRP A 670 -51.69 30.42 8.54
C TRP A 670 -52.84 30.45 9.54
N PHE A 671 -54.08 30.32 9.05
CA PHE A 671 -55.27 30.28 9.88
C PHE A 671 -56.10 29.03 9.56
N PRO A 672 -56.56 28.27 10.55
CA PRO A 672 -57.46 27.15 10.32
C PRO A 672 -58.82 27.68 9.81
N ILE A 673 -59.28 27.16 8.67
CA ILE A 673 -60.58 27.52 8.08
C ILE A 673 -61.63 26.51 8.51
N ARG A 674 -61.39 25.22 8.23
CA ARG A 674 -62.32 24.12 8.51
C ARG A 674 -61.60 22.79 8.52
N SER A 675 -62.13 21.82 9.28
CA SER A 675 -61.69 20.43 9.28
C SER A 675 -62.86 19.48 9.00
N SER A 676 -62.55 18.25 8.58
CA SER A 676 -63.50 17.15 8.35
C SER A 676 -62.90 15.82 8.79
N VAL A 677 -63.74 14.94 9.33
CA VAL A 677 -63.38 13.56 9.71
C VAL A 677 -63.56 12.56 8.55
N ASN A 678 -63.94 13.04 7.37
CA ASN A 678 -64.09 12.23 6.16
C ASN A 678 -63.53 12.96 4.92
N GLN A 679 -63.59 12.29 3.77
CA GLN A 679 -63.09 12.79 2.48
C GLN A 679 -63.83 14.03 1.93
N TYR A 680 -64.97 14.41 2.51
CA TYR A 680 -65.79 15.54 2.06
C TYR A 680 -65.71 16.73 3.03
N MET A 681 -65.44 17.91 2.49
CA MET A 681 -65.64 19.18 3.16
C MET A 681 -66.50 20.03 2.23
N ARG A 682 -67.78 20.25 2.57
CA ARG A 682 -68.77 20.88 1.67
C ARG A 682 -69.62 21.92 2.39
N GLY A 683 -70.14 22.89 1.65
CA GLY A 683 -71.18 23.80 2.13
C GLY A 683 -70.70 24.75 3.22
N PHE A 684 -69.45 25.18 3.16
CA PHE A 684 -68.95 26.29 3.98
C PHE A 684 -68.62 27.47 3.09
N SER A 685 -68.73 28.66 3.64
CA SER A 685 -68.11 29.85 3.05
C SER A 685 -67.62 30.70 4.21
N GLY A 686 -66.45 31.33 4.05
CA GLY A 686 -65.81 32.07 5.13
C GLY A 686 -64.87 33.15 4.62
N THR A 687 -64.04 33.66 5.53
CA THR A 687 -63.03 34.69 5.26
C THR A 687 -62.18 34.30 4.04
N PRO A 688 -61.99 35.21 3.07
CA PRO A 688 -61.24 34.88 1.90
C PRO A 688 -59.73 35.00 2.14
N PHE A 689 -58.96 34.13 1.49
CA PHE A 689 -57.50 34.07 1.59
C PHE A 689 -56.86 34.01 0.20
N LYS A 690 -55.58 34.37 0.10
CA LYS A 690 -54.83 34.33 -1.18
C LYS A 690 -54.30 32.93 -1.50
N THR A 691 -53.84 32.21 -0.49
CA THR A 691 -53.27 30.86 -0.64
C THR A 691 -53.80 29.93 0.44
N PHE A 692 -53.74 28.63 0.17
CA PHE A 692 -54.26 27.59 1.03
C PHE A 692 -53.24 26.47 1.25
N ARG A 693 -53.32 25.81 2.40
CA ARG A 693 -52.65 24.53 2.66
C ARG A 693 -53.70 23.50 3.06
N ILE A 694 -53.48 22.27 2.62
CA ILE A 694 -54.33 21.15 2.93
C ILE A 694 -53.50 20.17 3.74
N ALA A 695 -53.99 19.84 4.94
CA ALA A 695 -53.49 18.73 5.73
C ALA A 695 -54.46 17.55 5.57
N VAL A 696 -53.93 16.36 5.32
CA VAL A 696 -54.70 15.12 5.21
C VAL A 696 -54.05 14.08 6.10
N ILE A 697 -54.82 13.47 6.99
CA ILE A 697 -54.41 12.28 7.73
C ILE A 697 -55.17 11.12 7.09
N ALA A 698 -54.42 10.19 6.52
CA ALA A 698 -54.95 9.02 5.85
C ALA A 698 -54.58 7.77 6.65
N ASN A 699 -55.51 6.85 6.81
CA ASN A 699 -55.25 5.52 7.33
C ASN A 699 -55.56 4.51 6.23
N LEU A 700 -54.52 4.04 5.54
CA LEU A 700 -54.62 3.33 4.26
C LEU A 700 -54.19 1.87 4.44
N SER A 701 -55.04 0.95 3.98
CA SER A 701 -54.69 -0.46 3.84
C SER A 701 -53.86 -0.68 2.56
N GLU A 702 -53.29 -1.88 2.38
CA GLU A 702 -52.44 -2.23 1.23
C GLU A 702 -53.03 -1.85 -0.15
N ASN A 703 -54.35 -2.01 -0.34
CA ASN A 703 -55.04 -1.69 -1.59
C ASN A 703 -55.66 -0.28 -1.64
N ASP A 704 -55.49 0.51 -0.58
CA ASP A 704 -56.00 1.87 -0.52
C ASP A 704 -55.01 2.86 -1.17
N SER A 705 -55.53 3.86 -1.89
CA SER A 705 -54.73 4.88 -2.56
C SER A 705 -55.40 6.24 -2.53
N LEU A 706 -54.62 7.29 -2.24
CA LEU A 706 -55.03 8.69 -2.38
C LEU A 706 -54.48 9.23 -3.71
N VAL A 707 -55.37 9.62 -4.63
CA VAL A 707 -55.02 9.99 -6.01
C VAL A 707 -54.97 11.51 -6.21
N GLY A 708 -55.85 12.27 -5.56
CA GLY A 708 -55.89 13.72 -5.75
C GLY A 708 -56.95 14.45 -4.94
N CYS A 709 -57.14 15.73 -5.24
CA CYS A 709 -58.08 16.60 -4.54
C CYS A 709 -58.91 17.43 -5.54
N SER A 710 -60.23 17.49 -5.35
CA SER A 710 -61.12 18.39 -6.07
C SER A 710 -61.47 19.60 -5.21
N ILE A 711 -61.25 20.80 -5.74
CA ILE A 711 -61.48 22.07 -5.03
C ILE A 711 -62.50 22.91 -5.81
N SER A 712 -63.54 23.40 -5.14
CA SER A 712 -64.42 24.46 -5.63
C SER A 712 -64.20 25.72 -4.79
N TYR A 713 -64.08 26.86 -5.47
CA TYR A 713 -63.85 28.15 -4.83
C TYR A 713 -64.61 29.27 -5.54
N THR A 714 -64.89 30.32 -4.79
CA THR A 714 -65.46 31.57 -5.30
C THR A 714 -64.43 32.71 -5.18
N PRO A 715 -64.07 33.36 -6.30
CA PRO A 715 -63.29 34.61 -6.31
C PRO A 715 -63.99 35.74 -5.52
N ARG A 716 -63.24 36.43 -4.66
CA ARG A 716 -63.70 37.63 -3.94
C ARG A 716 -62.92 38.85 -4.43
N MET A 717 -63.62 39.80 -5.03
CA MET A 717 -63.05 41.09 -5.43
C MET A 717 -63.16 42.07 -4.26
N THR A 718 -62.09 42.77 -3.96
CA THR A 718 -62.01 43.74 -2.84
C THR A 718 -62.79 45.04 -3.09
N ASN A 719 -63.18 45.31 -4.35
CA ASN A 719 -63.91 46.52 -4.74
C ASN A 719 -65.26 46.20 -5.39
N ARG A 720 -66.31 45.99 -4.58
CA ARG A 720 -67.68 46.29 -5.03
C ARG A 720 -68.11 47.58 -4.37
N LEU A 721 -68.48 48.58 -5.17
CA LEU A 721 -69.32 49.70 -4.73
C LEU A 721 -70.61 49.05 -4.17
N ARG A 722 -70.93 49.37 -2.92
CA ARG A 722 -72.17 48.93 -2.26
C ARG A 722 -73.38 49.56 -2.91
#